data_AF-A0A090W4Q7-F1
#
_entry.id   AF-A0A090W4Q7-F1
#
_cell.length_a   1.000
_cell.length_b   1.000
_cell.length_c   1.000
_cell.angle_alpha   90.00
_cell.angle_beta   90.00
_cell.angle_gamma   90.00
#
_symmetry.space_group_name_H-M   'P 1'
#
loop_
_entity.id
_entity.type
_entity.pdbx_description
1 polymer ?
#
loop_
_entity_poly.entity_id
_entity_poly.type
_entity_poly.pdbx_seq_one_letter_code
_entity_poly.pdbx_strand_id
1 'polypeptide(L)'
;MELEQLNEQLKKHELELVIGLETHVRLNTKTKLFCSCPNQEIETPNQNICSVCTGQMGVLPAINKEAIKKAIYFGKAVKSTFENEIISWDRKHYEYPDNPKNIQITQFHHPIIPDGQVSCFRNDGSQFTVNLTQVHIEEDAAKLMHEKKVSLVDFNKAGVPLIEIVTEPCIRHIEDASIYAQYIQRIVQNLGISEANLEKGEFKSDVSVSLRKRRSYKLNPRTEIKNLNSFKFMVEALKEEVEKQLNYFLEHKEFRPDQTTVLFDADLKQTKTMRKKEFEADYRFISEPDLPFVNIKDVVDNISVDISSLPFAVESILIKGGVLPQDAKFFTADAVRSKTFVAINDVIKDPSFVAKTLVNNIGAEEYGNIHRIEHLIEIFQMFKAEKITSVLVQNAITAYLKDRTFDYNKYFEDNTISQSQIDEAIAKVISENEAIANDIKSGNQGKAGILVGKVIGIIGKGAPGKVIRESILAQLAADSLATTHAETASKQSAKSSAEKQAAEEETLPQIPIVIKEQYRSHKASELSEASISQKVTLAGWVSSVRDHGELIFIDLRDSSHEIFQVRLSRESFPNLDELVKLKPESVITVTGEVVQRKADDYNPALRTGTIELETSELDILNLSKTLPFEIKRAHKSNETVRFKYKYLDHRNDDVRRAIINRHKVIKLMRDLLDEQEFLEVETPILTAGTDEGAREFIVPTRKKAGSFYTLPQAPQQFKQILMVSGYEKYFQIARCFRDEDSRATDSPNLHS
;
A
#
# COMPACT_ATOMS: atom_id res chain seq x y z
N MET A 1 -28.49 -0.39 -20.92
CA MET A 1 -29.01 -1.77 -20.84
C MET A 1 -29.13 -2.17 -19.38
N GLU A 2 -29.89 -3.22 -19.06
CA GLU A 2 -29.75 -3.88 -17.75
C GLU A 2 -28.64 -4.92 -17.71
N LEU A 3 -28.15 -5.21 -16.50
CA LEU A 3 -26.88 -5.94 -16.33
C LEU A 3 -26.98 -7.41 -16.78
N GLU A 4 -28.14 -8.05 -16.62
CA GLU A 4 -28.44 -9.35 -17.21
C GLU A 4 -28.35 -9.30 -18.76
N GLN A 5 -29.02 -8.32 -19.38
CA GLN A 5 -29.00 -8.10 -20.83
C GLN A 5 -27.58 -7.84 -21.35
N LEU A 6 -26.76 -7.12 -20.58
CA LEU A 6 -25.36 -6.83 -20.90
C LEU A 6 -24.52 -8.12 -20.89
N ASN A 7 -24.68 -8.94 -19.85
CA ASN A 7 -24.06 -10.27 -19.77
C ASN A 7 -24.52 -11.21 -20.90
N GLU A 8 -25.78 -11.14 -21.32
CA GLU A 8 -26.30 -11.89 -22.48
C GLU A 8 -25.67 -11.44 -23.82
N GLN A 9 -25.57 -10.14 -24.10
CA GLN A 9 -24.90 -9.68 -25.33
C GLN A 9 -23.42 -10.04 -25.33
N LEU A 10 -22.71 -9.89 -24.19
CA LEU A 10 -21.31 -10.32 -24.06
C LEU A 10 -21.16 -11.82 -24.36
N LYS A 11 -22.04 -12.66 -23.81
CA LYS A 11 -22.07 -14.11 -24.09
C LYS A 11 -22.36 -14.42 -25.56
N LYS A 12 -23.34 -13.74 -26.17
CA LYS A 12 -23.76 -13.88 -27.57
C LYS A 12 -22.67 -13.51 -28.57
N HIS A 13 -21.81 -12.54 -28.23
CA HIS A 13 -20.71 -12.08 -29.08
C HIS A 13 -19.35 -12.71 -28.72
N GLU A 14 -19.35 -13.80 -27.94
CA GLU A 14 -18.17 -14.51 -27.45
C GLU A 14 -17.14 -13.61 -26.74
N LEU A 15 -17.61 -12.58 -26.04
CA LEU A 15 -16.78 -11.65 -25.27
C LEU A 15 -16.69 -12.06 -23.80
N GLU A 16 -15.60 -11.66 -23.17
CA GLU A 16 -15.40 -11.70 -21.72
C GLU A 16 -14.86 -10.37 -21.21
N LEU A 17 -15.26 -10.04 -19.98
CA LEU A 17 -14.76 -8.91 -19.22
C LEU A 17 -13.36 -9.20 -18.70
N VAL A 18 -12.52 -8.18 -18.69
CA VAL A 18 -11.24 -8.16 -17.97
C VAL A 18 -11.24 -6.94 -17.08
N ILE A 19 -11.37 -7.17 -15.77
CA ILE A 19 -11.35 -6.12 -14.74
C ILE A 19 -10.15 -6.36 -13.81
N GLY A 20 -9.50 -5.26 -13.41
CA GLY A 20 -8.48 -5.21 -12.36
C GLY A 20 -8.60 -3.91 -11.57
N LEU A 21 -8.20 -3.92 -10.30
CA LEU A 21 -8.38 -2.81 -9.36
C LEU A 21 -7.04 -2.33 -8.79
N GLU A 22 -6.99 -1.05 -8.49
CA GLU A 22 -5.90 -0.32 -7.83
C GLU A 22 -6.53 0.32 -6.57
N THR A 23 -6.16 -0.16 -5.39
CA THR A 23 -6.85 0.20 -4.13
C THR A 23 -5.87 0.80 -3.12
N HIS A 24 -5.97 2.11 -2.88
CA HIS A 24 -5.22 2.82 -1.85
C HIS A 24 -5.92 2.72 -0.50
N VAL A 25 -5.19 2.28 0.53
CA VAL A 25 -5.64 2.23 1.92
C VAL A 25 -4.67 3.00 2.81
N ARG A 26 -5.17 4.05 3.47
CA ARG A 26 -4.42 4.83 4.47
C ARG A 26 -4.22 4.03 5.75
N LEU A 27 -2.98 3.93 6.21
CA LEU A 27 -2.67 3.25 7.48
C LEU A 27 -2.92 4.18 8.68
N ASN A 28 -3.59 3.67 9.72
CA ASN A 28 -3.84 4.38 10.98
C ASN A 28 -2.60 4.37 11.93
N THR A 29 -1.46 4.86 11.43
CA THR A 29 -0.24 5.08 12.22
C THR A 29 -0.36 6.35 13.08
N LYS A 30 0.51 6.51 14.10
CA LYS A 30 0.59 7.76 14.89
C LYS A 30 1.25 8.90 14.13
N THR A 31 2.33 8.61 13.41
CA THR A 31 3.10 9.56 12.61
C THR A 31 3.03 9.25 11.12
N LYS A 32 3.44 10.20 10.28
CA LYS A 32 3.60 10.06 8.83
C LYS A 32 4.61 8.96 8.44
N LEU A 33 4.70 8.65 7.14
CA LEU A 33 5.49 7.52 6.63
C LEU A 33 7.01 7.78 6.69
N PHE A 34 7.42 9.01 6.35
CA PHE A 34 8.83 9.39 6.25
C PHE A 34 9.25 10.51 7.21
N CYS A 35 8.39 10.91 8.16
CA CYS A 35 8.69 11.95 9.15
C CYS A 35 7.85 11.81 10.43
N SER A 36 8.23 12.57 11.47
CA SER A 36 7.63 12.54 12.80
C SER A 36 6.31 13.32 12.96
N CYS A 37 5.82 13.98 11.92
CA CYS A 37 4.54 14.69 11.96
C CYS A 37 3.37 13.75 12.30
N PRO A 38 2.33 14.20 13.04
CA PRO A 38 1.12 13.42 13.27
C PRO A 38 0.43 13.00 11.97
N ASN A 39 -0.10 11.79 11.93
CA ASN A 39 -1.04 11.30 10.90
C ASN A 39 -2.49 11.51 11.38
N GLN A 40 -2.77 12.68 11.96
CA GLN A 40 -4.11 13.05 12.42
C GLN A 40 -4.77 14.01 11.43
N GLU A 41 -6.07 13.82 11.20
CA GLU A 41 -6.89 14.78 10.47
C GLU A 41 -7.18 16.01 11.33
N ILE A 42 -7.01 17.19 10.72
CA ILE A 42 -7.24 18.49 11.35
C ILE A 42 -7.87 19.44 10.33
N GLU A 43 -8.65 20.40 10.82
CA GLU A 43 -9.36 21.37 9.96
C GLU A 43 -8.47 22.54 9.54
N THR A 44 -7.45 22.89 10.33
CA THR A 44 -6.52 23.98 10.06
C THR A 44 -5.49 23.55 9.00
N PRO A 45 -5.44 24.19 7.81
CA PRO A 45 -4.49 23.82 6.76
C PRO A 45 -3.03 24.02 7.20
N ASN A 46 -2.14 23.17 6.68
CA ASN A 46 -0.68 23.32 6.78
C ASN A 46 -0.14 23.42 8.23
N GLN A 47 -0.72 22.68 9.18
CA GLN A 47 -0.28 22.60 10.58
C GLN A 47 0.43 21.28 10.92
N ASN A 48 -0.03 20.13 10.40
CA ASN A 48 0.60 18.82 10.58
C ASN A 48 1.74 18.59 9.56
N ILE A 49 2.68 19.55 9.50
CA ILE A 49 3.75 19.60 8.49
C ILE A 49 5.14 19.79 9.12
N CYS A 50 6.17 19.42 8.36
CA CYS A 50 7.57 19.71 8.66
C CYS A 50 8.35 19.92 7.36
N SER A 51 9.64 20.21 7.49
CA SER A 51 10.55 20.37 6.35
C SER A 51 10.65 19.12 5.46
N VAL A 52 10.54 17.91 6.03
CA VAL A 52 10.62 16.64 5.27
C VAL A 52 9.42 16.47 4.35
N CYS A 53 8.19 16.50 4.89
CA CYS A 53 6.98 16.29 4.09
C CYS A 53 6.60 17.49 3.21
N THR A 54 7.28 18.64 3.37
CA THR A 54 7.17 19.80 2.45
C THR A 54 8.38 19.94 1.52
N GLY A 55 9.26 18.93 1.43
CA GLY A 55 10.33 18.87 0.42
C GLY A 55 11.40 19.94 0.51
N GLN A 56 11.67 20.47 1.71
CA GLN A 56 12.66 21.54 1.90
C GLN A 56 14.08 21.07 1.60
N MET A 57 14.94 21.99 1.15
CA MET A 57 16.32 21.66 0.78
C MET A 57 17.12 21.10 1.96
N GLY A 58 17.84 19.99 1.72
CA GLY A 58 18.75 19.38 2.70
C GLY A 58 18.10 18.46 3.74
N VAL A 59 16.81 18.15 3.62
CA VAL A 59 16.13 17.14 4.46
C VAL A 59 16.37 15.72 3.95
N LEU A 60 16.19 14.73 4.84
CA LEU A 60 16.18 13.31 4.50
C LEU A 60 14.91 12.63 5.07
N PRO A 61 14.34 11.64 4.36
CA PRO A 61 13.22 10.82 4.86
C PRO A 61 13.69 9.82 5.94
N ALA A 62 12.78 9.45 6.86
CA ALA A 62 13.03 8.41 7.86
C ALA A 62 11.81 7.49 8.01
N ILE A 63 11.98 6.20 7.67
CA ILE A 63 10.88 5.23 7.51
C ILE A 63 10.16 4.86 8.82
N ASN A 64 8.83 4.86 8.78
CA ASN A 64 7.96 4.48 9.87
C ASN A 64 7.84 2.95 10.03
N LYS A 65 8.50 2.40 11.05
CA LYS A 65 8.46 0.96 11.42
C LYS A 65 7.04 0.42 11.64
N GLU A 66 6.09 1.25 12.05
CA GLU A 66 4.70 0.81 12.27
C GLU A 66 3.92 0.65 10.95
N ALA A 67 4.26 1.43 9.91
CA ALA A 67 3.68 1.23 8.57
C ALA A 67 4.07 -0.13 7.99
N ILE A 68 5.36 -0.50 8.11
CA ILE A 68 5.89 -1.81 7.70
C ILE A 68 5.15 -2.96 8.40
N LYS A 69 4.99 -2.91 9.73
CA LYS A 69 4.20 -3.94 10.44
C LYS A 69 2.77 -4.03 9.93
N LYS A 70 2.09 -2.90 9.76
CA LYS A 70 0.68 -2.85 9.35
C LYS A 70 0.47 -3.39 7.93
N ALA A 71 1.42 -3.17 7.03
CA ALA A 71 1.47 -3.86 5.75
C ALA A 71 1.70 -5.38 5.92
N ILE A 72 2.65 -5.83 6.76
CA ILE A 72 2.86 -7.28 7.02
C ILE A 72 1.58 -7.95 7.57
N TYR A 73 0.85 -7.30 8.47
CA TYR A 73 -0.47 -7.78 8.93
C TYR A 73 -1.46 -7.99 7.76
N PHE A 74 -1.48 -7.10 6.77
CA PHE A 74 -2.27 -7.26 5.56
C PHE A 74 -1.76 -8.42 4.68
N GLY A 75 -0.45 -8.49 4.41
CA GLY A 75 0.17 -9.53 3.59
C GLY A 75 -0.10 -10.95 4.12
N LYS A 76 -0.01 -11.15 5.44
CA LYS A 76 -0.38 -12.41 6.11
C LYS A 76 -1.88 -12.74 5.94
N ALA A 77 -2.75 -11.73 6.04
CA ALA A 77 -4.20 -11.89 5.86
C ALA A 77 -4.59 -12.27 4.42
N VAL A 78 -3.88 -11.75 3.41
CA VAL A 78 -4.06 -12.10 1.99
C VAL A 78 -3.17 -13.27 1.52
N LYS A 79 -2.50 -13.95 2.46
CA LYS A 79 -1.67 -15.15 2.23
C LYS A 79 -0.50 -14.95 1.26
N SER A 80 0.16 -13.79 1.30
CA SER A 80 1.42 -13.59 0.57
C SER A 80 2.50 -14.58 1.02
N THR A 81 3.33 -14.99 0.06
CA THR A 81 4.57 -15.74 0.29
C THR A 81 5.61 -14.94 1.09
N PHE A 82 5.64 -13.62 0.94
CA PHE A 82 6.76 -12.75 1.36
C PHE A 82 8.13 -13.20 0.82
N GLU A 83 8.22 -13.63 -0.45
CA GLU A 83 9.52 -13.98 -1.08
C GLU A 83 10.56 -12.84 -1.05
N ASN A 84 10.11 -11.58 -0.99
CA ASN A 84 10.95 -10.42 -0.72
C ASN A 84 11.32 -10.32 0.78
N GLU A 85 12.31 -11.08 1.23
CA GLU A 85 12.88 -10.92 2.60
C GLU A 85 13.48 -9.54 2.85
N ILE A 86 13.87 -8.84 1.78
CA ILE A 86 14.44 -7.48 1.80
C ILE A 86 13.63 -6.59 0.86
N ILE A 87 13.20 -5.43 1.36
CA ILE A 87 12.39 -4.46 0.62
C ILE A 87 13.22 -3.22 0.24
N SER A 88 12.88 -2.61 -0.89
CA SER A 88 13.48 -1.36 -1.39
C SER A 88 12.47 -0.22 -1.43
N TRP A 89 12.97 0.99 -1.68
CA TRP A 89 12.21 2.21 -1.88
C TRP A 89 12.58 2.80 -3.23
N ASP A 90 11.62 3.38 -3.94
CA ASP A 90 11.79 3.88 -5.31
C ASP A 90 11.08 5.24 -5.49
N ARG A 91 11.67 6.12 -6.33
CA ARG A 91 11.18 7.47 -6.65
C ARG A 91 10.33 7.46 -7.92
N LYS A 92 9.05 7.76 -7.77
CA LYS A 92 8.05 7.99 -8.83
C LYS A 92 8.03 9.48 -9.13
N HIS A 93 8.71 9.92 -10.19
CA HIS A 93 8.88 11.34 -10.53
C HIS A 93 7.63 11.90 -11.23
N TYR A 94 7.04 12.95 -10.66
CA TYR A 94 6.02 13.77 -11.33
C TYR A 94 5.95 15.17 -10.72
N GLU A 95 5.89 16.18 -11.58
CA GLU A 95 5.86 17.59 -11.22
C GLU A 95 4.40 18.06 -11.06
N TYR A 96 3.88 18.11 -9.82
CA TYR A 96 2.50 18.57 -9.54
C TYR A 96 2.37 19.29 -8.19
N PRO A 97 1.49 20.29 -8.01
CA PRO A 97 1.50 21.17 -6.84
C PRO A 97 1.21 20.51 -5.48
N ASP A 98 0.64 19.31 -5.46
CA ASP A 98 0.39 18.53 -4.24
C ASP A 98 1.57 17.65 -3.81
N ASN A 99 2.59 17.49 -4.66
CA ASN A 99 3.82 16.75 -4.38
C ASN A 99 5.01 17.72 -4.31
N PRO A 100 5.30 18.30 -3.13
CA PRO A 100 6.28 19.38 -3.01
C PRO A 100 7.73 18.94 -3.30
N LYS A 101 7.97 17.62 -3.35
CA LYS A 101 9.28 17.03 -3.69
C LYS A 101 9.47 16.81 -5.19
N ASN A 102 8.37 16.85 -5.98
CA ASN A 102 8.29 16.34 -7.37
C ASN A 102 8.65 14.84 -7.52
N ILE A 103 8.75 14.12 -6.40
CA ILE A 103 8.95 12.67 -6.30
C ILE A 103 8.03 12.12 -5.22
N GLN A 104 7.31 11.05 -5.55
CA GLN A 104 6.60 10.24 -4.56
C GLN A 104 7.49 9.04 -4.23
N ILE A 105 7.80 8.83 -2.95
CA ILE A 105 8.54 7.67 -2.48
C ILE A 105 7.52 6.53 -2.32
N THR A 106 7.77 5.45 -3.04
CA THR A 106 6.91 4.26 -3.20
C THR A 106 7.80 3.00 -3.24
N GLN A 107 7.29 1.85 -3.68
CA GLN A 107 8.10 0.68 -3.97
C GLN A 107 7.70 0.11 -5.34
N PHE A 108 8.70 -0.13 -6.20
CA PHE A 108 8.50 -0.64 -7.56
C PHE A 108 9.33 -1.90 -7.83
N HIS A 109 10.56 -1.99 -7.31
CA HIS A 109 11.43 -3.15 -7.54
C HIS A 109 11.25 -4.27 -6.52
N HIS A 110 11.16 -3.96 -5.23
CA HIS A 110 10.99 -4.95 -4.16
C HIS A 110 9.84 -4.50 -3.22
N PRO A 111 8.57 -4.67 -3.65
CA PRO A 111 7.41 -4.35 -2.81
C PRO A 111 7.36 -5.22 -1.56
N ILE A 112 6.78 -4.71 -0.48
CA ILE A 112 6.67 -5.43 0.80
C ILE A 112 5.82 -6.71 0.71
N ILE A 113 4.91 -6.78 -0.25
CA ILE A 113 4.05 -7.92 -0.54
C ILE A 113 4.14 -8.17 -2.06
N PRO A 114 4.90 -9.18 -2.51
CA PRO A 114 5.06 -9.49 -3.93
C PRO A 114 3.88 -10.26 -4.53
N ASP A 115 2.95 -10.77 -3.71
CA ASP A 115 1.86 -11.64 -4.15
C ASP A 115 0.68 -11.64 -3.15
N GLY A 116 -0.43 -12.27 -3.53
CA GLY A 116 -1.47 -12.64 -2.57
C GLY A 116 -2.77 -13.10 -3.23
N GLN A 117 -3.75 -13.50 -2.42
CA GLN A 117 -5.06 -13.92 -2.90
C GLN A 117 -6.19 -13.70 -1.89
N VAL A 118 -7.26 -13.05 -2.35
CA VAL A 118 -8.46 -12.73 -1.56
C VAL A 118 -9.65 -13.54 -2.07
N SER A 119 -10.15 -14.46 -1.24
CA SER A 119 -11.35 -15.25 -1.53
C SER A 119 -12.61 -14.55 -1.02
N CYS A 120 -13.67 -14.56 -1.83
CA CYS A 120 -14.90 -13.80 -1.61
C CYS A 120 -16.15 -14.66 -1.86
N PHE A 121 -17.23 -14.42 -1.09
CA PHE A 121 -18.56 -14.94 -1.38
C PHE A 121 -19.46 -13.92 -2.08
N ARG A 122 -20.17 -14.39 -3.11
CA ARG A 122 -21.30 -13.69 -3.74
C ARG A 122 -22.58 -13.89 -2.92
N ASN A 123 -23.61 -13.10 -3.25
CA ASN A 123 -24.90 -13.13 -2.55
C ASN A 123 -25.70 -14.44 -2.76
N ASP A 124 -25.33 -15.25 -3.76
CA ASP A 124 -25.88 -16.60 -4.02
C ASP A 124 -25.11 -17.71 -3.27
N GLY A 125 -24.04 -17.38 -2.55
CA GLY A 125 -23.17 -18.32 -1.84
C GLY A 125 -22.07 -18.94 -2.70
N SER A 126 -21.97 -18.58 -3.99
CA SER A 126 -20.85 -18.97 -4.84
C SER A 126 -19.57 -18.23 -4.43
N GLN A 127 -18.44 -18.92 -4.52
CA GLN A 127 -17.12 -18.35 -4.21
C GLN A 127 -16.43 -17.83 -5.48
N PHE A 128 -15.60 -16.81 -5.33
CA PHE A 128 -14.50 -16.51 -6.26
C PHE A 128 -13.22 -16.17 -5.49
N THR A 129 -12.12 -15.96 -6.21
CA THR A 129 -10.85 -15.49 -5.63
C THR A 129 -10.20 -14.51 -6.61
N VAL A 130 -9.63 -13.45 -6.05
CA VAL A 130 -8.89 -12.41 -6.76
C VAL A 130 -7.43 -12.54 -6.35
N ASN A 131 -6.54 -12.63 -7.32
CA ASN A 131 -5.10 -12.66 -7.08
C ASN A 131 -4.56 -11.22 -7.06
N LEU A 132 -3.54 -10.98 -6.24
CA LEU A 132 -2.83 -9.71 -6.15
C LEU A 132 -1.52 -9.82 -6.95
N THR A 133 -1.24 -8.80 -7.75
CA THR A 133 0.04 -8.66 -8.46
C THR A 133 1.13 -8.16 -7.50
N GLN A 134 0.78 -7.25 -6.59
CA GLN A 134 1.63 -6.77 -5.50
C GLN A 134 0.82 -5.91 -4.50
N VAL A 135 1.41 -5.62 -3.34
CA VAL A 135 1.03 -4.49 -2.49
C VAL A 135 2.29 -3.76 -2.04
N HIS A 136 2.37 -2.45 -2.30
CA HIS A 136 3.51 -1.61 -1.93
C HIS A 136 3.10 -0.51 -0.93
N ILE A 137 4.06 -0.05 -0.12
CA ILE A 137 3.90 1.11 0.74
C ILE A 137 4.27 2.38 -0.04
N GLU A 138 3.44 3.40 0.00
CA GLU A 138 3.78 4.73 -0.54
C GLU A 138 3.27 5.89 0.32
N GLU A 139 3.82 7.08 0.08
CA GLU A 139 3.31 8.31 0.72
C GLU A 139 2.14 8.91 -0.07
N ASP A 140 1.15 9.44 0.65
CA ASP A 140 0.06 10.19 0.07
C ASP A 140 0.48 11.63 -0.28
N ALA A 141 -0.16 12.22 -1.29
CA ALA A 141 0.03 13.61 -1.72
C ALA A 141 -0.80 14.60 -0.86
N ALA A 142 -0.50 15.89 -0.99
CA ALA A 142 -1.27 16.96 -0.38
C ALA A 142 -2.73 16.99 -0.88
N LYS A 143 -3.57 17.80 -0.23
CA LYS A 143 -4.94 18.07 -0.69
C LYS A 143 -4.96 19.33 -1.55
N LEU A 144 -5.47 19.23 -2.78
CA LEU A 144 -5.81 20.38 -3.60
C LEU A 144 -7.26 20.80 -3.37
N MET A 145 -7.52 22.11 -3.38
CA MET A 145 -8.86 22.70 -3.28
C MET A 145 -8.99 23.77 -4.37
N HIS A 146 -9.84 23.50 -5.37
CA HIS A 146 -9.95 24.35 -6.56
C HIS A 146 -11.05 25.41 -6.38
N GLU A 147 -10.65 26.69 -6.46
CA GLU A 147 -11.56 27.83 -6.53
C GLU A 147 -11.67 28.37 -7.97
N LYS A 148 -12.55 29.35 -8.20
CA LYS A 148 -12.83 29.92 -9.54
C LYS A 148 -11.63 30.55 -10.26
N LYS A 149 -10.53 30.85 -9.55
CA LYS A 149 -9.34 31.54 -10.10
C LYS A 149 -8.00 31.00 -9.57
N VAL A 150 -8.00 30.25 -8.47
CA VAL A 150 -6.80 29.76 -7.78
C VAL A 150 -7.02 28.33 -7.33
N SER A 151 -5.94 27.61 -7.03
CA SER A 151 -6.00 26.33 -6.34
C SER A 151 -5.19 26.44 -5.06
N LEU A 152 -5.80 26.10 -3.94
CA LEU A 152 -5.17 26.10 -2.62
C LEU A 152 -4.60 24.71 -2.33
N VAL A 153 -3.47 24.66 -1.61
CA VAL A 153 -2.77 23.41 -1.28
C VAL A 153 -2.67 23.25 0.23
N ASP A 154 -3.04 22.07 0.73
CA ASP A 154 -2.87 21.68 2.12
C ASP A 154 -1.98 20.43 2.25
N PHE A 155 -0.74 20.66 2.69
CA PHE A 155 0.28 19.65 2.93
C PHE A 155 0.08 18.86 4.23
N ASN A 156 -0.99 19.10 5.02
CA ASN A 156 -1.39 18.24 6.13
C ASN A 156 -1.42 16.75 5.74
N LYS A 157 -1.87 16.46 4.52
CA LYS A 157 -1.99 15.09 3.99
C LYS A 157 -0.72 14.55 3.32
N ALA A 158 0.20 15.42 2.89
CA ALA A 158 1.44 15.02 2.24
C ALA A 158 2.33 14.20 3.20
N GLY A 159 2.80 13.03 2.77
CA GLY A 159 3.63 12.13 3.59
C GLY A 159 2.84 11.13 4.46
N VAL A 160 1.51 11.10 4.41
CA VAL A 160 0.68 10.11 5.11
C VAL A 160 0.95 8.69 4.55
N PRO A 161 1.01 7.61 5.36
CA PRO A 161 1.29 6.28 4.83
C PRO A 161 0.06 5.65 4.16
N LEU A 162 0.25 5.16 2.94
CA LEU A 162 -0.67 4.30 2.21
C LEU A 162 -0.08 2.90 2.04
N ILE A 163 -0.95 1.91 1.82
CA ILE A 163 -0.64 0.77 0.96
C ILE A 163 -1.46 0.88 -0.33
N GLU A 164 -0.84 0.61 -1.48
CA GLU A 164 -1.53 0.45 -2.77
C GLU A 164 -1.61 -1.04 -3.10
N ILE A 165 -2.83 -1.56 -3.21
CA ILE A 165 -3.13 -2.97 -3.48
C ILE A 165 -3.49 -3.10 -4.96
N VAL A 166 -2.67 -3.82 -5.73
CA VAL A 166 -2.84 -4.00 -7.18
C VAL A 166 -3.30 -5.42 -7.46
N THR A 167 -4.46 -5.59 -8.11
CA THR A 167 -4.95 -6.93 -8.50
C THR A 167 -4.40 -7.37 -9.85
N GLU A 168 -4.25 -8.68 -10.00
CA GLU A 168 -4.23 -9.29 -11.32
C GLU A 168 -5.50 -8.87 -12.11
N PRO A 169 -5.46 -8.79 -13.45
CA PRO A 169 -6.62 -8.54 -14.29
C PRO A 169 -7.50 -9.81 -14.39
N CYS A 170 -7.91 -10.36 -13.24
CA CYS A 170 -8.54 -11.68 -13.11
C CYS A 170 -10.06 -11.64 -12.90
N ILE A 171 -10.66 -10.48 -12.63
CA ILE A 171 -12.10 -10.34 -12.36
C ILE A 171 -12.91 -10.38 -13.66
N ARG A 172 -14.05 -11.08 -13.64
CA ARG A 172 -14.88 -11.42 -14.83
C ARG A 172 -16.35 -11.01 -14.76
N HIS A 173 -16.80 -10.52 -13.60
CA HIS A 173 -18.15 -9.98 -13.37
C HIS A 173 -18.02 -8.57 -12.78
N ILE A 174 -19.03 -7.72 -12.99
CA ILE A 174 -18.99 -6.31 -12.56
C ILE A 174 -19.16 -6.21 -11.05
N GLU A 175 -20.04 -7.03 -10.48
CA GLU A 175 -20.36 -7.09 -9.07
C GLU A 175 -19.19 -7.65 -8.24
N ASP A 176 -18.42 -8.59 -8.81
CA ASP A 176 -17.23 -9.17 -8.18
C ASP A 176 -16.18 -8.12 -7.81
N ALA A 177 -16.02 -7.06 -8.61
CA ALA A 177 -15.13 -5.94 -8.31
C ALA A 177 -15.56 -5.19 -7.04
N SER A 178 -16.85 -4.90 -6.94
CA SER A 178 -17.46 -4.22 -5.79
C SER A 178 -17.43 -5.09 -4.52
N ILE A 179 -17.69 -6.40 -4.67
CA ILE A 179 -17.59 -7.37 -3.57
C ILE A 179 -16.14 -7.51 -3.10
N TYR A 180 -15.17 -7.61 -4.01
CA TYR A 180 -13.75 -7.65 -3.66
C TYR A 180 -13.32 -6.40 -2.89
N ALA A 181 -13.68 -5.19 -3.34
CA ALA A 181 -13.32 -3.96 -2.66
C ALA A 181 -13.93 -3.87 -1.24
N GLN A 182 -15.17 -4.33 -1.05
CA GLN A 182 -15.80 -4.49 0.28
C GLN A 182 -15.11 -5.56 1.14
N TYR A 183 -14.53 -6.60 0.54
CA TYR A 183 -13.72 -7.59 1.25
C TYR A 183 -12.39 -6.98 1.72
N ILE A 184 -11.69 -6.19 0.89
CA ILE A 184 -10.47 -5.46 1.30
C ILE A 184 -10.76 -4.52 2.46
N GLN A 185 -11.81 -3.69 2.34
CA GLN A 185 -12.20 -2.74 3.39
C GLN A 185 -12.42 -3.45 4.73
N ARG A 186 -13.20 -4.53 4.74
CA ARG A 186 -13.49 -5.29 5.95
C ARG A 186 -12.26 -6.03 6.48
N ILE A 187 -11.35 -6.50 5.63
CA ILE A 187 -10.07 -7.10 6.07
C ILE A 187 -9.22 -6.06 6.82
N VAL A 188 -8.98 -4.87 6.24
CA VAL A 188 -8.11 -3.87 6.89
C VAL A 188 -8.70 -3.31 8.19
N GLN A 189 -10.03 -3.24 8.29
CA GLN A 189 -10.77 -2.91 9.51
C GLN A 189 -10.70 -4.04 10.55
N ASN A 190 -10.89 -5.31 10.17
CA ASN A 190 -10.79 -6.46 11.09
C ASN A 190 -9.37 -6.63 11.67
N LEU A 191 -8.34 -6.26 10.88
CA LEU A 191 -6.94 -6.18 11.32
C LEU A 191 -6.61 -4.93 12.16
N GLY A 192 -7.47 -3.91 12.18
CA GLY A 192 -7.24 -2.65 12.88
C GLY A 192 -6.14 -1.77 12.28
N ILE A 193 -5.77 -1.98 11.01
CA ILE A 193 -4.67 -1.24 10.34
C ILE A 193 -5.15 0.00 9.58
N SER A 194 -6.46 0.14 9.37
CA SER A 194 -7.12 1.29 8.78
C SER A 194 -8.59 1.31 9.18
N GLU A 195 -9.15 2.51 9.40
CA GLU A 195 -10.61 2.68 9.51
C GLU A 195 -11.29 2.56 8.13
N ALA A 196 -10.52 2.74 7.04
CA ALA A 196 -10.92 2.57 5.65
C ALA A 196 -12.22 3.30 5.28
N ASN A 197 -12.37 4.54 5.76
CA ASN A 197 -13.52 5.39 5.47
C ASN A 197 -13.42 6.02 4.06
N LEU A 198 -14.43 5.77 3.20
CA LEU A 198 -14.48 6.29 1.83
C LEU A 198 -14.76 7.80 1.76
N GLU A 199 -15.60 8.33 2.64
CA GLU A 199 -15.98 9.76 2.67
C GLU A 199 -14.80 10.65 3.05
N LYS A 200 -13.94 10.16 3.94
CA LYS A 200 -12.64 10.75 4.29
C LYS A 200 -11.55 10.52 3.24
N GLY A 201 -11.78 9.62 2.28
CA GLY A 201 -10.80 9.22 1.27
C GLY A 201 -9.64 8.38 1.82
N GLU A 202 -9.83 7.70 2.96
CA GLU A 202 -8.87 6.77 3.56
C GLU A 202 -8.86 5.40 2.86
N PHE A 203 -9.96 5.08 2.17
CA PHE A 203 -10.07 3.98 1.24
C PHE A 203 -10.48 4.53 -0.13
N LYS A 204 -9.69 4.24 -1.16
CA LYS A 204 -10.00 4.57 -2.55
C LYS A 204 -9.78 3.34 -3.40
N SER A 205 -10.58 3.16 -4.44
CA SER A 205 -10.35 2.09 -5.41
C SER A 205 -10.74 2.55 -6.81
N ASP A 206 -9.72 2.75 -7.63
CA ASP A 206 -9.90 2.97 -9.06
C ASP A 206 -9.97 1.61 -9.79
N VAL A 207 -10.65 1.57 -10.93
CA VAL A 207 -10.93 0.31 -11.65
C VAL A 207 -10.56 0.41 -13.12
N SER A 208 -9.78 -0.54 -13.60
CA SER A 208 -9.47 -0.71 -15.02
C SER A 208 -10.35 -1.80 -15.64
N VAL A 209 -10.98 -1.50 -16.78
CA VAL A 209 -11.85 -2.44 -17.50
C VAL A 209 -11.54 -2.49 -19.00
N SER A 210 -11.54 -3.70 -19.55
CA SER A 210 -11.40 -3.97 -20.99
C SER A 210 -12.28 -5.17 -21.40
N LEU A 211 -12.71 -5.21 -22.67
CA LEU A 211 -13.34 -6.37 -23.29
C LEU A 211 -12.35 -7.10 -24.19
N ARG A 212 -12.39 -8.45 -24.18
CA ARG A 212 -11.67 -9.30 -25.14
C ARG A 212 -12.53 -10.48 -25.61
N LYS A 213 -12.09 -11.16 -26.67
CA LYS A 213 -12.71 -12.44 -27.09
C LYS A 213 -12.39 -13.53 -26.07
N ARG A 214 -13.38 -14.37 -25.74
CA ARG A 214 -13.22 -15.56 -24.88
C ARG A 214 -12.10 -16.46 -25.41
N ARG A 215 -11.37 -17.09 -24.49
CA ARG A 215 -10.20 -17.96 -24.79
C ARG A 215 -9.00 -17.23 -25.43
N SER A 216 -9.03 -15.89 -25.56
CA SER A 216 -7.83 -15.10 -25.88
C SER A 216 -7.06 -14.79 -24.60
N TYR A 217 -5.74 -14.97 -24.61
CA TYR A 217 -4.87 -14.48 -23.53
C TYR A 217 -4.40 -13.05 -23.76
N LYS A 218 -4.37 -12.58 -25.03
CA LYS A 218 -4.01 -11.19 -25.36
C LYS A 218 -4.99 -10.22 -24.70
N LEU A 219 -4.42 -9.24 -23.98
CA LEU A 219 -5.15 -8.10 -23.43
C LEU A 219 -5.34 -7.02 -24.51
N ASN A 220 -6.46 -6.32 -24.42
CA ASN A 220 -6.79 -5.16 -25.24
C ASN A 220 -6.56 -3.86 -24.42
N PRO A 221 -6.56 -2.68 -25.05
CA PRO A 221 -6.52 -1.40 -24.34
C PRO A 221 -7.58 -1.32 -23.23
N ARG A 222 -7.21 -0.73 -22.09
CA ARG A 222 -8.06 -0.60 -20.91
C ARG A 222 -8.56 0.82 -20.72
N THR A 223 -9.79 0.95 -20.21
CA THR A 223 -10.30 2.21 -19.67
C THR A 223 -10.13 2.20 -18.16
N GLU A 224 -9.45 3.22 -17.66
CA GLU A 224 -9.15 3.46 -16.25
C GLU A 224 -10.20 4.44 -15.68
N ILE A 225 -11.08 3.94 -14.82
CA ILE A 225 -12.17 4.70 -14.20
C ILE A 225 -11.71 5.21 -12.83
N LYS A 226 -11.69 6.54 -12.67
CA LYS A 226 -11.34 7.23 -11.42
C LYS A 226 -12.54 7.93 -10.77
N ASN A 227 -12.36 8.37 -9.51
CA ASN A 227 -13.34 9.09 -8.68
C ASN A 227 -14.55 8.21 -8.25
N LEU A 228 -14.27 6.98 -7.82
CA LEU A 228 -15.28 6.01 -7.41
C LEU A 228 -15.53 6.03 -5.89
N ASN A 229 -16.16 7.10 -5.42
CA ASN A 229 -16.37 7.38 -3.99
C ASN A 229 -17.42 6.47 -3.30
N SER A 230 -17.96 5.45 -3.99
CA SER A 230 -18.77 4.39 -3.36
C SER A 230 -18.74 3.08 -4.14
N PHE A 231 -18.94 1.96 -3.44
CA PHE A 231 -19.08 0.61 -4.02
C PHE A 231 -20.26 0.49 -5.01
N LYS A 232 -21.26 1.36 -4.90
CA LYS A 232 -22.37 1.47 -5.86
C LYS A 232 -21.93 2.17 -7.14
N PHE A 233 -21.24 3.31 -7.02
CA PHE A 233 -20.72 4.04 -8.18
C PHE A 233 -19.73 3.19 -8.98
N MET A 234 -18.94 2.34 -8.32
CA MET A 234 -18.09 1.35 -8.99
C MET A 234 -18.90 0.43 -9.94
N VAL A 235 -20.05 -0.10 -9.49
CA VAL A 235 -20.94 -0.95 -10.32
C VAL A 235 -21.61 -0.14 -11.43
N GLU A 236 -22.12 1.05 -11.12
CA GLU A 236 -22.80 1.91 -12.11
C GLU A 236 -21.83 2.40 -13.20
N ALA A 237 -20.58 2.75 -12.86
CA ALA A 237 -19.54 3.16 -13.79
C ALA A 237 -19.03 2.00 -14.66
N LEU A 238 -18.82 0.82 -14.08
CA LEU A 238 -18.45 -0.38 -14.83
C LEU A 238 -19.55 -0.79 -15.80
N LYS A 239 -20.82 -0.78 -15.38
CA LYS A 239 -21.98 -1.08 -16.25
C LYS A 239 -22.00 -0.13 -17.46
N GLU A 240 -21.79 1.16 -17.22
CA GLU A 240 -21.80 2.18 -18.29
C GLU A 240 -20.62 2.06 -19.26
N GLU A 241 -19.38 1.96 -18.78
CA GLU A 241 -18.21 1.86 -19.67
C GLU A 241 -18.14 0.52 -20.41
N VAL A 242 -18.62 -0.58 -19.81
CA VAL A 242 -18.74 -1.88 -20.51
C VAL A 242 -19.77 -1.82 -21.63
N GLU A 243 -20.93 -1.19 -21.41
CA GLU A 243 -21.94 -0.96 -22.46
C GLU A 243 -21.36 -0.07 -23.59
N LYS A 244 -20.58 0.94 -23.21
CA LYS A 244 -19.81 1.81 -24.12
C LYS A 244 -18.77 1.06 -24.97
N GLN A 245 -18.02 0.12 -24.39
CA GLN A 245 -17.04 -0.71 -25.11
C GLN A 245 -17.73 -1.74 -26.00
N LEU A 246 -18.82 -2.35 -25.51
CA LEU A 246 -19.63 -3.30 -26.28
C LEU A 246 -20.24 -2.62 -27.51
N ASN A 247 -20.90 -1.47 -27.35
CA ASN A 247 -21.53 -0.75 -28.46
C ASN A 247 -20.50 -0.37 -29.54
N TYR A 248 -19.31 0.10 -29.14
CA TYR A 248 -18.21 0.36 -30.07
C TYR A 248 -17.82 -0.89 -30.88
N PHE A 249 -17.66 -2.04 -30.21
CA PHE A 249 -17.34 -3.32 -30.87
C PHE A 249 -18.49 -3.83 -31.76
N LEU A 250 -19.75 -3.62 -31.37
CA LEU A 250 -20.92 -3.99 -32.17
C LEU A 250 -21.03 -3.15 -33.44
N GLU A 251 -20.63 -1.89 -33.40
CA GLU A 251 -20.60 -0.97 -34.54
C GLU A 251 -19.39 -1.24 -35.45
N HIS A 252 -18.17 -1.16 -34.91
CA HIS A 252 -16.91 -1.14 -35.66
C HIS A 252 -16.33 -2.54 -35.93
N LYS A 253 -16.78 -3.58 -35.22
CA LYS A 253 -16.22 -4.95 -35.19
C LYS A 253 -14.80 -5.07 -34.62
N GLU A 254 -14.24 -3.98 -34.13
CA GLU A 254 -12.93 -3.88 -33.49
C GLU A 254 -13.05 -3.43 -32.03
N PHE A 255 -12.01 -3.69 -31.23
CA PHE A 255 -11.92 -3.15 -29.87
C PHE A 255 -11.43 -1.71 -29.90
N ARG A 256 -11.72 -0.92 -28.86
CA ARG A 256 -11.22 0.46 -28.76
C ARG A 256 -9.69 0.49 -28.85
N PRO A 257 -9.07 1.31 -29.72
CA PRO A 257 -7.62 1.32 -29.91
C PRO A 257 -6.87 2.07 -28.79
N ASP A 258 -7.51 3.05 -28.16
CA ASP A 258 -6.88 3.93 -27.17
C ASP A 258 -6.96 3.35 -25.75
N GLN A 259 -5.87 3.45 -24.97
CA GLN A 259 -6.00 3.48 -23.50
C GLN A 259 -6.58 4.84 -23.08
N THR A 260 -7.55 4.86 -22.15
CA THR A 260 -8.18 6.10 -21.70
C THR A 260 -8.31 6.17 -20.18
N THR A 261 -8.23 7.39 -19.62
CA THR A 261 -8.61 7.65 -18.22
C THR A 261 -9.90 8.46 -18.21
N VAL A 262 -10.91 8.00 -17.48
CA VAL A 262 -12.25 8.60 -17.37
C VAL A 262 -12.59 8.91 -15.91
N LEU A 263 -13.38 9.95 -15.68
CA LEU A 263 -14.05 10.20 -14.39
C LEU A 263 -15.48 9.73 -14.45
N PHE A 264 -15.98 9.09 -13.38
CA PHE A 264 -17.42 8.87 -13.23
C PHE A 264 -18.12 10.12 -12.70
N ASP A 265 -19.19 10.52 -13.37
CA ASP A 265 -20.14 11.54 -12.96
C ASP A 265 -21.37 10.84 -12.36
N ALA A 266 -21.57 10.98 -11.05
CA ALA A 266 -22.60 10.25 -10.31
C ALA A 266 -24.03 10.79 -10.55
N ASP A 267 -24.16 12.08 -10.88
CA ASP A 267 -25.46 12.72 -11.12
C ASP A 267 -25.99 12.35 -12.51
N LEU A 268 -25.10 12.35 -13.53
CA LEU A 268 -25.43 11.93 -14.89
C LEU A 268 -25.34 10.41 -15.10
N LYS A 269 -24.71 9.70 -14.16
CA LYS A 269 -24.34 8.26 -14.25
C LYS A 269 -23.55 7.92 -15.50
N GLN A 270 -22.58 8.76 -15.85
CA GLN A 270 -21.80 8.63 -17.08
C GLN A 270 -20.30 8.78 -16.82
N THR A 271 -19.49 8.05 -17.58
CA THR A 271 -18.04 8.28 -17.61
C THR A 271 -17.68 9.40 -18.59
N LYS A 272 -16.83 10.34 -18.17
CA LYS A 272 -16.32 11.46 -18.97
C LYS A 272 -14.82 11.32 -19.16
N THR A 273 -14.36 11.29 -20.42
CA THR A 273 -12.94 11.15 -20.76
C THR A 273 -12.14 12.37 -20.29
N MET A 274 -11.15 12.15 -19.41
CA MET A 274 -10.17 13.18 -19.06
C MET A 274 -9.06 13.26 -20.12
N ARG A 275 -8.53 12.10 -20.50
CA ARG A 275 -7.37 11.96 -21.38
C ARG A 275 -7.40 10.62 -22.11
N LYS A 276 -6.93 10.63 -23.36
CA LYS A 276 -6.33 9.45 -23.99
C LYS A 276 -4.88 9.36 -23.51
N LYS A 277 -4.36 8.15 -23.29
CA LYS A 277 -2.91 7.94 -23.10
C LYS A 277 -2.29 7.72 -24.48
N GLU A 278 -1.82 8.80 -25.09
CA GLU A 278 -1.08 8.74 -26.37
C GLU A 278 0.26 7.99 -26.20
N PHE A 279 0.84 8.11 -25.00
CA PHE A 279 1.97 7.32 -24.52
C PHE A 279 1.74 6.97 -23.05
N GLU A 280 2.45 5.96 -22.52
CA GLU A 280 2.53 5.77 -21.07
C GLU A 280 3.38 6.90 -20.47
N ALA A 281 3.02 7.35 -19.27
CA ALA A 281 3.75 8.41 -18.59
C ALA A 281 5.04 7.82 -17.99
N ASP A 282 6.19 8.22 -18.52
CA ASP A 282 7.49 7.86 -17.95
C ASP A 282 7.70 8.59 -16.62
N TYR A 283 7.32 7.93 -15.53
CA TYR A 283 7.57 8.35 -14.16
C TYR A 283 9.04 8.21 -13.73
N ARG A 284 9.94 7.81 -14.65
CA ARG A 284 11.40 7.75 -14.46
C ARG A 284 11.78 7.08 -13.14
N PHE A 285 11.25 5.88 -12.89
CA PHE A 285 11.49 5.13 -11.66
C PHE A 285 12.99 4.88 -11.46
N ILE A 286 13.49 5.27 -10.29
CA ILE A 286 14.84 4.94 -9.80
C ILE A 286 14.75 4.58 -8.32
N SER A 287 15.64 3.73 -7.82
CA SER A 287 15.70 3.47 -6.38
C SER A 287 16.09 4.72 -5.58
N GLU A 288 15.45 4.86 -4.42
CA GLU A 288 15.58 5.98 -3.48
C GLU A 288 16.91 5.89 -2.72
N PRO A 289 17.92 6.73 -3.02
CA PRO A 289 19.24 6.65 -2.39
C PRO A 289 19.28 7.14 -0.94
N ASP A 290 18.27 7.91 -0.50
CA ASP A 290 18.23 8.51 0.84
C ASP A 290 17.59 7.59 1.90
N LEU A 291 17.06 6.42 1.50
CA LEU A 291 16.56 5.36 2.38
C LEU A 291 17.37 4.06 2.23
N PRO A 292 17.75 3.38 3.33
CA PRO A 292 18.32 2.04 3.25
C PRO A 292 17.26 1.01 2.86
N PHE A 293 17.71 -0.11 2.30
CA PHE A 293 16.91 -1.32 2.20
C PHE A 293 16.60 -1.86 3.62
N VAL A 294 15.49 -2.58 3.76
CA VAL A 294 15.02 -3.11 5.05
C VAL A 294 14.79 -4.61 4.94
N ASN A 295 15.48 -5.40 5.77
CA ASN A 295 15.12 -6.81 5.95
C ASN A 295 13.84 -6.90 6.81
N ILE A 296 12.83 -7.60 6.32
CA ILE A 296 11.54 -7.78 7.00
C ILE A 296 11.35 -9.20 7.56
N LYS A 297 12.23 -10.16 7.26
CA LYS A 297 12.10 -11.59 7.59
C LYS A 297 11.73 -11.83 9.06
N ASP A 298 12.52 -11.32 9.99
CA ASP A 298 12.27 -11.46 11.43
C ASP A 298 10.92 -10.85 11.85
N VAL A 299 10.47 -9.79 11.19
CA VAL A 299 9.18 -9.12 11.46
C VAL A 299 8.01 -9.93 10.85
N VAL A 300 8.23 -10.53 9.69
CA VAL A 300 7.30 -11.45 9.02
C VAL A 300 7.13 -12.74 9.83
N ASP A 301 8.20 -13.30 10.40
CA ASP A 301 8.14 -14.55 11.18
C ASP A 301 7.54 -14.34 12.58
N ASN A 302 7.77 -13.18 13.21
CA ASN A 302 7.18 -12.86 14.52
C ASN A 302 5.73 -12.32 14.46
N ILE A 303 5.18 -12.01 13.27
CA ILE A 303 3.78 -11.56 13.13
C ILE A 303 2.87 -12.72 12.72
N SER A 304 2.09 -13.20 13.69
CA SER A 304 0.94 -14.09 13.46
C SER A 304 -0.35 -13.28 13.25
N VAL A 305 -1.23 -13.77 12.37
CA VAL A 305 -2.58 -13.22 12.15
C VAL A 305 -3.61 -14.33 12.37
N ASP A 306 -4.64 -14.04 13.17
CA ASP A 306 -5.79 -14.93 13.29
C ASP A 306 -6.65 -14.83 12.03
N ILE A 307 -6.47 -15.78 11.12
CA ILE A 307 -7.23 -15.87 9.88
C ILE A 307 -8.68 -16.34 10.15
N SER A 308 -8.98 -16.95 11.32
CA SER A 308 -10.31 -17.48 11.62
C SER A 308 -11.36 -16.38 11.86
N SER A 309 -10.95 -15.22 12.41
CA SER A 309 -11.82 -14.04 12.56
C SER A 309 -11.86 -13.12 11.33
N LEU A 310 -11.16 -13.44 10.23
CA LEU A 310 -11.24 -12.64 9.00
C LEU A 310 -12.53 -12.93 8.19
N PRO A 311 -13.05 -11.96 7.41
CA PRO A 311 -14.36 -12.04 6.78
C PRO A 311 -14.65 -13.33 6.00
N PHE A 312 -13.70 -13.83 5.21
CA PHE A 312 -13.90 -15.07 4.42
C PHE A 312 -14.05 -16.33 5.29
N ALA A 313 -13.33 -16.42 6.42
CA ALA A 313 -13.40 -17.57 7.31
C ALA A 313 -14.71 -17.59 8.10
N VAL A 314 -15.10 -16.42 8.63
CA VAL A 314 -16.37 -16.24 9.35
C VAL A 314 -17.58 -16.46 8.43
N GLU A 315 -17.60 -15.85 7.22
CA GLU A 315 -18.64 -16.13 6.22
C GLU A 315 -18.65 -17.61 5.79
N SER A 316 -17.49 -18.27 5.67
CA SER A 316 -17.41 -19.71 5.39
C SER A 316 -18.08 -20.57 6.47
N ILE A 317 -17.92 -20.22 7.75
CA ILE A 317 -18.52 -20.95 8.89
C ILE A 317 -20.04 -20.73 8.89
N LEU A 318 -20.48 -19.49 8.75
CA LEU A 318 -21.90 -19.09 8.72
C LEU A 318 -22.66 -19.75 7.57
N ILE A 319 -22.15 -19.64 6.34
CA ILE A 319 -22.82 -20.15 5.13
C ILE A 319 -22.90 -21.69 5.16
N LYS A 320 -21.82 -22.37 5.55
CA LYS A 320 -21.83 -23.84 5.71
C LYS A 320 -22.74 -24.31 6.85
N GLY A 321 -22.96 -23.48 7.86
CA GLY A 321 -23.93 -23.70 8.94
C GLY A 321 -25.37 -23.28 8.59
N GLY A 322 -25.69 -22.98 7.33
CA GLY A 322 -27.06 -22.68 6.90
C GLY A 322 -27.55 -21.28 7.27
N VAL A 323 -26.65 -20.30 7.37
CA VAL A 323 -26.97 -18.86 7.39
C VAL A 323 -26.90 -18.33 5.96
N LEU A 324 -27.77 -17.39 5.57
CA LEU A 324 -27.76 -16.87 4.20
C LEU A 324 -26.49 -16.03 3.93
N PRO A 325 -25.93 -16.03 2.71
CA PRO A 325 -24.73 -15.25 2.37
C PRO A 325 -24.87 -13.73 2.54
N GLN A 326 -26.10 -13.21 2.60
CA GLN A 326 -26.38 -11.81 2.87
C GLN A 326 -26.30 -11.53 4.39
N ASP A 327 -27.01 -12.33 5.20
CA ASP A 327 -26.98 -12.27 6.66
C ASP A 327 -25.56 -12.48 7.22
N ALA A 328 -24.78 -13.37 6.60
CA ALA A 328 -23.42 -13.67 7.03
C ALA A 328 -22.49 -12.43 7.01
N LYS A 329 -22.76 -11.45 6.14
CA LYS A 329 -22.00 -10.20 6.02
C LYS A 329 -22.22 -9.24 7.19
N PHE A 330 -23.31 -9.40 7.95
CA PHE A 330 -23.55 -8.61 9.17
C PHE A 330 -22.46 -8.88 10.22
N PHE A 331 -22.04 -10.14 10.38
CA PHE A 331 -21.06 -10.54 11.39
C PHE A 331 -19.64 -10.11 11.04
N THR A 332 -19.35 -9.89 9.76
CA THR A 332 -17.99 -9.61 9.26
C THR A 332 -17.75 -8.15 8.90
N ALA A 333 -18.73 -7.29 9.15
CA ALA A 333 -18.65 -5.85 8.90
C ALA A 333 -17.69 -5.10 9.85
N ASP A 334 -17.31 -5.68 11.00
CA ASP A 334 -16.25 -5.15 11.87
C ASP A 334 -15.58 -6.25 12.71
N ALA A 335 -14.46 -5.89 13.35
CA ALA A 335 -13.64 -6.78 14.17
C ALA A 335 -14.35 -7.36 15.41
N VAL A 336 -15.27 -6.60 16.02
CA VAL A 336 -15.92 -6.96 17.28
C VAL A 336 -17.01 -7.99 17.01
N ARG A 337 -17.84 -7.77 15.97
CA ARG A 337 -18.83 -8.76 15.53
C ARG A 337 -18.19 -10.07 15.07
N SER A 338 -17.11 -10.02 14.29
CA SER A 338 -16.39 -11.23 13.83
C SER A 338 -15.91 -12.07 15.02
N LYS A 339 -15.22 -11.44 15.98
CA LYS A 339 -14.65 -12.12 17.16
C LYS A 339 -15.72 -12.60 18.13
N THR A 340 -16.80 -11.83 18.31
CA THR A 340 -17.97 -12.22 19.13
C THR A 340 -18.62 -13.48 18.58
N PHE A 341 -18.88 -13.53 17.27
CA PHE A 341 -19.45 -14.72 16.63
C PHE A 341 -18.52 -15.93 16.75
N VAL A 342 -17.22 -15.78 16.42
CA VAL A 342 -16.25 -16.90 16.47
C VAL A 342 -16.15 -17.46 17.88
N ALA A 343 -15.93 -16.62 18.90
CA ALA A 343 -15.76 -17.05 20.28
C ALA A 343 -17.00 -17.82 20.82
N ILE A 344 -18.21 -17.36 20.52
CA ILE A 344 -19.43 -18.07 20.94
C ILE A 344 -19.62 -19.35 20.13
N ASN A 345 -19.47 -19.29 18.80
CA ASN A 345 -19.63 -20.46 17.95
C ASN A 345 -18.57 -21.53 18.23
N ASP A 346 -17.37 -21.18 18.69
CA ASP A 346 -16.35 -22.17 19.02
C ASP A 346 -16.68 -23.02 20.26
N VAL A 347 -17.58 -22.57 21.13
CA VAL A 347 -18.13 -23.38 22.22
C VAL A 347 -19.47 -24.03 21.84
N ILE A 348 -20.36 -23.29 21.17
CA ILE A 348 -21.74 -23.73 20.87
C ILE A 348 -21.82 -24.66 19.64
N LYS A 349 -20.80 -24.62 18.77
CA LYS A 349 -20.62 -25.38 17.51
C LYS A 349 -21.88 -25.48 16.64
N ASP A 350 -22.56 -24.35 16.43
CA ASP A 350 -23.83 -24.26 15.68
C ASP A 350 -24.01 -22.84 15.14
N PRO A 351 -23.52 -22.57 13.91
CA PRO A 351 -23.52 -21.23 13.35
C PRO A 351 -24.92 -20.65 13.18
N SER A 352 -25.92 -21.48 12.86
CA SER A 352 -27.29 -21.04 12.63
C SER A 352 -27.94 -20.55 13.92
N PHE A 353 -27.81 -21.32 15.00
CA PHE A 353 -28.32 -20.94 16.33
C PHE A 353 -27.60 -19.69 16.86
N VAL A 354 -26.27 -19.64 16.78
CA VAL A 354 -25.48 -18.52 17.30
C VAL A 354 -25.79 -17.23 16.52
N ALA A 355 -25.83 -17.28 15.18
CA ALA A 355 -26.14 -16.12 14.36
C ALA A 355 -27.55 -15.58 14.63
N LYS A 356 -28.57 -16.45 14.65
CA LYS A 356 -29.97 -16.06 14.94
C LYS A 356 -30.11 -15.48 16.34
N THR A 357 -29.43 -16.07 17.33
CA THR A 357 -29.51 -15.59 18.72
C THR A 357 -28.79 -14.25 18.87
N LEU A 358 -27.63 -14.04 18.24
CA LEU A 358 -26.96 -12.73 18.24
C LEU A 358 -27.83 -11.63 17.61
N VAL A 359 -28.32 -11.83 16.38
CA VAL A 359 -29.12 -10.81 15.65
C VAL A 359 -30.45 -10.49 16.34
N ASN A 360 -31.07 -11.46 17.02
CA ASN A 360 -32.34 -11.23 17.73
C ASN A 360 -32.19 -10.60 19.13
N ASN A 361 -30.96 -10.33 19.60
CA ASN A 361 -30.68 -9.87 20.97
C ASN A 361 -29.66 -8.73 21.08
N ILE A 362 -28.85 -8.43 20.05
CA ILE A 362 -27.79 -7.41 20.10
C ILE A 362 -27.78 -6.59 18.81
N GLY A 363 -28.09 -5.28 18.91
CA GLY A 363 -27.96 -4.32 17.82
C GLY A 363 -26.51 -4.11 17.39
N ALA A 364 -26.26 -3.63 16.16
CA ALA A 364 -24.89 -3.54 15.60
C ALA A 364 -23.97 -2.64 16.44
N GLU A 365 -24.52 -1.57 16.99
CA GLU A 365 -23.88 -0.58 17.85
C GLU A 365 -23.77 -1.03 19.32
N GLU A 366 -24.49 -2.09 19.73
CA GLU A 366 -24.45 -2.61 21.10
C GLU A 366 -23.31 -3.60 21.35
N TYR A 367 -22.65 -4.12 20.31
CA TYR A 367 -21.49 -5.03 20.44
C TYR A 367 -20.33 -4.41 21.24
N GLY A 368 -20.19 -3.08 21.23
CA GLY A 368 -19.19 -2.37 22.06
C GLY A 368 -19.45 -2.43 23.57
N ASN A 369 -20.68 -2.80 23.99
CA ASN A 369 -21.06 -2.91 25.40
C ASN A 369 -20.81 -4.32 25.98
N ILE A 370 -20.45 -5.30 25.14
CA ILE A 370 -20.12 -6.67 25.55
C ILE A 370 -18.82 -6.62 26.37
N HIS A 371 -18.93 -6.81 27.69
CA HIS A 371 -17.82 -6.62 28.62
C HIS A 371 -17.15 -7.92 29.09
N ARG A 372 -17.82 -9.07 28.97
CA ARG A 372 -17.28 -10.43 29.16
C ARG A 372 -17.96 -11.41 28.21
N ILE A 373 -17.22 -11.99 27.27
CA ILE A 373 -17.82 -12.87 26.24
C ILE A 373 -18.32 -14.18 26.84
N GLU A 374 -17.66 -14.66 27.91
CA GLU A 374 -18.03 -15.88 28.65
C GLU A 374 -19.50 -15.86 29.12
N HIS A 375 -19.99 -14.72 29.61
CA HIS A 375 -21.37 -14.58 30.09
C HIS A 375 -22.39 -14.80 28.96
N LEU A 376 -22.10 -14.32 27.75
CA LEU A 376 -22.95 -14.59 26.58
C LEU A 376 -22.86 -16.06 26.15
N ILE A 377 -21.71 -16.71 26.31
CA ILE A 377 -21.56 -18.15 26.05
C ILE A 377 -22.41 -18.97 27.04
N GLU A 378 -22.36 -18.65 28.32
CA GLU A 378 -23.16 -19.29 29.37
C GLU A 378 -24.68 -19.11 29.12
N ILE A 379 -25.13 -17.88 28.80
CA ILE A 379 -26.52 -17.60 28.40
C ILE A 379 -26.92 -18.42 27.16
N PHE A 380 -26.06 -18.49 26.13
CA PHE A 380 -26.35 -19.25 24.90
C PHE A 380 -26.37 -20.76 25.14
N GLN A 381 -25.53 -21.28 26.05
CA GLN A 381 -25.57 -22.68 26.49
C GLN A 381 -26.87 -23.01 27.22
N MET A 382 -27.31 -22.15 28.16
CA MET A 382 -28.58 -22.33 28.86
C MET A 382 -29.79 -22.28 27.90
N PHE A 383 -29.76 -21.37 26.92
CA PHE A 383 -30.81 -21.27 25.91
C PHE A 383 -30.82 -22.46 24.95
N LYS A 384 -29.66 -22.93 24.48
CA LYS A 384 -29.54 -24.12 23.62
C LYS A 384 -29.91 -25.42 24.34
N ALA A 385 -29.69 -25.49 25.64
CA ALA A 385 -30.16 -26.58 26.51
C ALA A 385 -31.66 -26.45 26.90
N GLU A 386 -32.39 -25.50 26.30
CA GLU A 386 -33.81 -25.20 26.55
C GLU A 386 -34.16 -24.94 28.04
N LYS A 387 -33.17 -24.54 28.85
CA LYS A 387 -33.36 -24.22 30.29
C LYS A 387 -34.03 -22.87 30.53
N ILE A 388 -33.92 -21.95 29.57
CA ILE A 388 -34.44 -20.58 29.65
C ILE A 388 -35.20 -20.21 28.38
N THR A 389 -36.17 -19.32 28.47
CA THR A 389 -36.99 -18.93 27.31
C THR A 389 -36.38 -17.76 26.55
N SER A 390 -36.73 -17.61 25.27
CA SER A 390 -36.22 -16.51 24.42
C SER A 390 -36.51 -15.12 24.98
N VAL A 391 -37.60 -14.96 25.76
CA VAL A 391 -37.93 -13.69 26.44
C VAL A 391 -37.02 -13.44 27.64
N LEU A 392 -36.66 -14.47 28.40
CA LEU A 392 -35.66 -14.34 29.47
C LEU A 392 -34.28 -14.02 28.89
N VAL A 393 -33.90 -14.64 27.76
CA VAL A 393 -32.65 -14.34 27.03
C VAL A 393 -32.63 -12.87 26.56
N GLN A 394 -33.70 -12.39 25.91
CA GLN A 394 -33.81 -11.00 25.46
C GLN A 394 -33.71 -10.01 26.62
N ASN A 395 -34.42 -10.25 27.72
CA ASN A 395 -34.37 -9.39 28.90
C ASN A 395 -32.97 -9.40 29.56
N ALA A 396 -32.37 -10.58 29.73
CA ALA A 396 -31.07 -10.74 30.37
C ALA A 396 -29.95 -10.07 29.55
N ILE A 397 -29.92 -10.27 28.22
CA ILE A 397 -28.94 -9.62 27.35
C ILE A 397 -29.16 -8.10 27.32
N THR A 398 -30.42 -7.64 27.25
CA THR A 398 -30.74 -6.20 27.32
C THR A 398 -30.29 -5.54 28.63
N ALA A 399 -30.36 -6.26 29.76
CA ALA A 399 -29.89 -5.77 31.05
C ALA A 399 -28.36 -5.82 31.15
N TYR A 400 -27.74 -6.94 30.79
CA TYR A 400 -26.29 -7.16 30.74
C TYR A 400 -25.54 -6.12 29.88
N LEU A 401 -26.11 -5.70 28.74
CA LEU A 401 -25.51 -4.67 27.88
C LEU A 401 -25.63 -3.25 28.45
N LYS A 402 -26.50 -3.03 29.46
CA LYS A 402 -26.73 -1.72 30.10
C LYS A 402 -26.04 -1.59 31.45
N ASP A 403 -25.93 -2.69 32.19
CA ASP A 403 -25.35 -2.72 33.53
C ASP A 403 -24.26 -3.80 33.63
N ARG A 404 -23.02 -3.35 33.85
CA ARG A 404 -21.82 -4.19 34.01
C ARG A 404 -21.78 -4.96 35.34
N THR A 405 -22.77 -4.75 36.21
CA THR A 405 -22.96 -5.46 37.48
C THR A 405 -24.17 -6.39 37.48
N PHE A 406 -24.88 -6.51 36.36
CA PHE A 406 -26.05 -7.38 36.22
C PHE A 406 -25.71 -8.87 36.34
N ASP A 407 -26.26 -9.51 37.37
CA ASP A 407 -26.16 -10.97 37.57
C ASP A 407 -27.27 -11.69 36.79
N TYR A 408 -26.91 -12.18 35.61
CA TYR A 408 -27.82 -12.93 34.74
C TYR A 408 -28.15 -14.33 35.31
N ASN A 409 -27.27 -14.93 36.11
CA ASN A 409 -27.52 -16.25 36.72
C ASN A 409 -28.61 -16.11 37.77
N LYS A 410 -28.48 -15.14 38.68
CA LYS A 410 -29.53 -14.81 39.64
C LYS A 410 -30.83 -14.41 38.94
N TYR A 411 -30.77 -13.61 37.87
CA TYR A 411 -31.97 -13.26 37.11
C TYR A 411 -32.69 -14.51 36.56
N PHE A 412 -31.96 -15.51 36.08
CA PHE A 412 -32.55 -16.78 35.65
C PHE A 412 -33.06 -17.62 36.82
N GLU A 413 -32.38 -17.68 37.96
CA GLU A 413 -32.89 -18.36 39.17
C GLU A 413 -34.21 -17.73 39.66
N ASP A 414 -34.30 -16.41 39.70
CA ASP A 414 -35.49 -15.67 40.13
C ASP A 414 -36.69 -15.75 39.13
N ASN A 415 -36.48 -16.21 37.89
CA ASN A 415 -37.49 -16.15 36.81
C ASN A 415 -37.73 -17.46 36.02
N THR A 416 -36.98 -18.54 36.29
CA THR A 416 -37.15 -19.84 35.61
C THR A 416 -38.06 -20.77 36.43
N ILE A 417 -38.93 -21.53 35.76
CA ILE A 417 -39.91 -22.42 36.41
C ILE A 417 -39.43 -23.87 36.35
N SER A 418 -39.60 -24.62 37.44
CA SER A 418 -39.08 -25.98 37.57
C SER A 418 -39.87 -26.99 36.71
N GLN A 419 -39.19 -28.05 36.26
CA GLN A 419 -39.81 -29.09 35.42
C GLN A 419 -41.03 -29.74 36.09
N SER A 420 -41.01 -29.96 37.41
CA SER A 420 -42.18 -30.47 38.15
C SER A 420 -43.40 -29.56 38.05
N GLN A 421 -43.23 -28.24 38.07
CA GLN A 421 -44.32 -27.28 37.89
C GLN A 421 -44.82 -27.23 36.44
N ILE A 422 -43.94 -27.49 35.47
CA ILE A 422 -44.31 -27.65 34.05
C ILE A 422 -45.13 -28.93 33.88
N ASP A 423 -44.69 -30.05 34.45
CA ASP A 423 -45.34 -31.35 34.34
C ASP A 423 -46.70 -31.39 35.07
N GLU A 424 -46.81 -30.77 36.25
CA GLU A 424 -48.09 -30.57 36.96
C GLU A 424 -49.07 -29.72 36.13
N ALA A 425 -48.60 -28.63 35.52
CA ALA A 425 -49.43 -27.78 34.67
C ALA A 425 -49.85 -28.50 33.38
N ILE A 426 -48.97 -29.31 32.77
CA ILE A 426 -49.29 -30.15 31.61
C ILE A 426 -50.30 -31.22 31.97
N ALA A 427 -50.10 -31.98 33.05
CA ALA A 427 -51.03 -33.01 33.51
C ALA A 427 -52.42 -32.44 33.81
N LYS A 428 -52.47 -31.28 34.50
CA LYS A 428 -53.70 -30.54 34.74
C LYS A 428 -54.38 -30.14 33.43
N VAL A 429 -53.67 -29.48 32.51
CA VAL A 429 -54.24 -29.03 31.22
C VAL A 429 -54.68 -30.20 30.34
N ILE A 430 -53.99 -31.35 30.35
CA ILE A 430 -54.44 -32.56 29.66
C ILE A 430 -55.75 -33.08 30.26
N SER A 431 -55.85 -33.18 31.59
CA SER A 431 -57.07 -33.64 32.28
C SER A 431 -58.27 -32.69 32.09
N GLU A 432 -58.04 -31.39 32.03
CA GLU A 432 -59.07 -30.37 31.77
C GLU A 432 -59.49 -30.30 30.29
N ASN A 433 -58.83 -31.03 29.38
CA ASN A 433 -59.01 -30.91 27.92
C ASN A 433 -58.91 -32.26 27.17
N GLU A 434 -59.38 -33.36 27.78
CA GLU A 434 -59.23 -34.74 27.26
C GLU A 434 -59.59 -34.91 25.77
N ALA A 435 -60.66 -34.26 25.30
CA ALA A 435 -61.07 -34.31 23.89
C ALA A 435 -59.95 -33.86 22.93
N ILE A 436 -59.22 -32.81 23.29
CA ILE A 436 -58.10 -32.26 22.50
C ILE A 436 -56.87 -33.18 22.59
N ALA A 437 -56.62 -33.80 23.75
CA ALA A 437 -55.56 -34.80 23.89
C ALA A 437 -55.83 -36.06 23.04
N ASN A 438 -57.08 -36.50 22.96
CA ASN A 438 -57.49 -37.62 22.12
C ASN A 438 -57.45 -37.29 20.62
N ASP A 439 -57.75 -36.05 20.22
CA ASP A 439 -57.52 -35.57 18.84
C ASP A 439 -56.03 -35.59 18.44
N ILE A 440 -55.12 -35.32 19.38
CA ILE A 440 -53.67 -35.36 19.12
C ILE A 440 -53.21 -36.83 18.95
N LYS A 441 -53.73 -37.75 19.78
CA LYS A 441 -53.52 -39.21 19.62
C LYS A 441 -54.06 -39.75 18.29
N SER A 442 -55.17 -39.23 17.77
CA SER A 442 -55.73 -39.64 16.47
C SER A 442 -55.06 -38.99 15.25
N GLY A 443 -53.96 -38.26 15.45
CA GLY A 443 -53.09 -37.74 14.40
C GLY A 443 -53.16 -36.22 14.17
N ASN A 444 -54.08 -35.49 14.82
CA ASN A 444 -54.20 -34.04 14.64
C ASN A 444 -53.23 -33.26 15.55
N GLN A 445 -51.94 -33.44 15.32
CA GLN A 445 -50.87 -32.76 16.07
C GLN A 445 -50.89 -31.22 15.96
N GLY A 446 -51.67 -30.64 15.04
CA GLY A 446 -51.92 -29.20 14.99
C GLY A 446 -52.54 -28.68 16.30
N LYS A 447 -53.49 -29.43 16.88
CA LYS A 447 -54.22 -29.03 18.09
C LYS A 447 -53.36 -28.92 19.36
N ALA A 448 -52.15 -29.48 19.37
CA ALA A 448 -51.21 -29.33 20.49
C ALA A 448 -50.90 -27.86 20.83
N GLY A 449 -50.97 -26.94 19.85
CA GLY A 449 -50.81 -25.50 20.10
C GLY A 449 -51.86 -24.90 21.06
N ILE A 450 -53.07 -25.47 21.11
CA ILE A 450 -54.14 -25.03 22.01
C ILE A 450 -53.81 -25.39 23.46
N LEU A 451 -53.27 -26.59 23.69
CA LEU A 451 -52.84 -27.04 25.02
C LEU A 451 -51.61 -26.26 25.50
N VAL A 452 -50.62 -26.03 24.62
CA VAL A 452 -49.46 -25.17 24.91
C VAL A 452 -49.89 -23.77 25.36
N GLY A 453 -50.87 -23.16 24.67
CA GLY A 453 -51.43 -21.86 25.05
C GLY A 453 -52.09 -21.87 26.44
N LYS A 454 -52.79 -22.95 26.82
CA LYS A 454 -53.39 -23.11 28.15
C LYS A 454 -52.35 -23.33 29.26
N VAL A 455 -51.29 -24.12 29.01
CA VAL A 455 -50.18 -24.29 29.96
C VAL A 455 -49.48 -22.94 30.22
N ILE A 456 -49.15 -22.19 29.17
CA ILE A 456 -48.57 -20.83 29.26
C ILE A 456 -49.49 -19.86 30.02
N GLY A 457 -50.82 -20.07 29.98
CA GLY A 457 -51.77 -19.31 30.79
C GLY A 457 -51.69 -19.58 32.31
N ILE A 458 -51.11 -20.70 32.73
CA ILE A 458 -50.94 -21.08 34.14
C ILE A 458 -49.55 -20.73 34.67
N ILE A 459 -48.49 -21.04 33.90
CA ILE A 459 -47.08 -20.83 34.31
C ILE A 459 -46.43 -19.60 33.68
N GLY A 460 -47.16 -18.79 32.91
CA GLY A 460 -46.60 -17.64 32.21
C GLY A 460 -45.52 -18.02 31.19
N LYS A 461 -44.55 -17.12 30.97
CA LYS A 461 -43.46 -17.29 29.99
C LYS A 461 -42.19 -17.95 30.56
N GLY A 462 -42.29 -18.65 31.69
CA GLY A 462 -41.16 -19.25 32.41
C GLY A 462 -40.64 -20.57 31.85
N ALA A 463 -41.29 -21.15 30.84
CA ALA A 463 -40.91 -22.42 30.21
C ALA A 463 -41.01 -22.36 28.67
N PRO A 464 -40.16 -23.05 27.90
CA PRO A 464 -40.21 -22.98 26.44
C PRO A 464 -41.45 -23.67 25.88
N GLY A 465 -42.17 -22.99 24.98
CA GLY A 465 -43.34 -23.56 24.30
C GLY A 465 -43.04 -24.82 23.48
N LYS A 466 -41.77 -25.03 23.08
CA LYS A 466 -41.27 -26.27 22.48
C LYS A 466 -41.23 -27.42 23.49
N VAL A 467 -40.53 -27.25 24.62
CA VAL A 467 -40.51 -28.24 25.73
C VAL A 467 -41.93 -28.61 26.18
N ILE A 468 -42.84 -27.64 26.32
CA ILE A 468 -44.24 -27.90 26.66
C ILE A 468 -44.91 -28.77 25.57
N ARG A 469 -44.74 -28.42 24.29
CA ARG A 469 -45.30 -29.17 23.16
C ARG A 469 -44.72 -30.57 23.04
N GLU A 470 -43.41 -30.73 23.25
CA GLU A 470 -42.69 -32.00 23.14
C GLU A 470 -42.93 -32.90 24.36
N SER A 471 -43.10 -32.36 25.56
CA SER A 471 -43.55 -33.13 26.73
C SER A 471 -44.99 -33.64 26.53
N ILE A 472 -45.89 -32.78 26.00
CA ILE A 472 -47.25 -33.19 25.59
C ILE A 472 -47.19 -34.29 24.51
N LEU A 473 -46.30 -34.21 23.53
CA LEU A 473 -46.22 -35.20 22.44
C LEU A 473 -45.46 -36.49 22.85
N ALA A 474 -44.46 -36.41 23.72
CA ALA A 474 -43.70 -37.57 24.21
C ALA A 474 -44.51 -38.42 25.21
N GLN A 475 -45.40 -37.79 26.00
CA GLN A 475 -46.43 -38.51 26.75
C GLN A 475 -47.45 -39.23 25.84
N LEU A 476 -47.43 -39.00 24.52
CA LEU A 476 -48.36 -39.57 23.54
C LEU A 476 -47.68 -40.40 22.44
N ALA A 477 -46.36 -40.36 22.30
CA ALA A 477 -45.61 -41.01 21.24
C ALA A 477 -44.19 -41.37 21.68
N ALA A 478 -43.96 -42.64 21.98
CA ALA A 478 -42.63 -43.21 22.18
C ALA A 478 -42.60 -44.65 21.66
N ASP A 479 -42.04 -44.87 20.47
CA ASP A 479 -41.11 -45.99 20.26
C ASP A 479 -40.30 -45.90 18.93
N SER A 480 -39.16 -46.60 18.91
CA SER A 480 -38.28 -46.95 17.77
C SER A 480 -37.35 -45.90 17.12
N LEU A 481 -36.13 -46.37 16.80
CA LEU A 481 -34.96 -45.72 16.17
C LEU A 481 -34.53 -46.60 14.96
N ALA A 482 -34.19 -46.09 13.76
CA ALA A 482 -32.96 -45.41 13.29
C ALA A 482 -31.76 -46.34 12.91
N THR A 483 -31.24 -46.18 11.67
CA THR A 483 -30.01 -46.77 11.07
C THR A 483 -29.55 -45.87 9.89
N THR A 484 -28.31 -45.35 9.76
CA THR A 484 -26.98 -45.94 9.37
C THR A 484 -26.92 -46.56 7.95
N HIS A 485 -25.84 -46.48 7.13
CA HIS A 485 -24.44 -45.99 7.29
C HIS A 485 -23.73 -45.68 5.92
N ALA A 486 -22.69 -44.83 5.94
CA ALA A 486 -21.37 -44.87 5.24
C ALA A 486 -21.16 -44.95 3.68
N GLU A 487 -20.32 -44.00 3.17
CA GLU A 487 -19.01 -44.13 2.44
C GLU A 487 -18.90 -44.83 1.04
N THR A 488 -17.84 -44.67 0.18
CA THR A 488 -16.40 -44.29 0.35
C THR A 488 -15.76 -43.64 -0.93
N ALA A 489 -14.49 -43.19 -0.84
CA ALA A 489 -13.67 -42.44 -1.84
C ALA A 489 -13.21 -43.17 -3.13
N SER A 490 -12.73 -42.51 -4.21
CA SER A 490 -11.33 -42.02 -4.45
C SER A 490 -11.05 -41.88 -6.00
N LYS A 491 -9.91 -41.51 -6.65
CA LYS A 491 -8.50 -41.12 -6.32
C LYS A 491 -7.72 -40.58 -7.58
N GLN A 492 -6.85 -39.54 -7.46
CA GLN A 492 -5.58 -39.24 -8.24
C GLN A 492 -5.63 -39.13 -9.82
N SER A 493 -4.67 -38.62 -10.62
CA SER A 493 -3.40 -37.81 -10.58
C SER A 493 -3.13 -37.28 -12.02
N ALA A 494 -2.63 -36.08 -12.37
CA ALA A 494 -1.48 -35.22 -11.98
C ALA A 494 -0.20 -35.36 -12.88
N LYS A 495 0.56 -34.25 -13.04
CA LYS A 495 1.76 -33.94 -13.90
C LYS A 495 1.47 -33.39 -15.32
N SER A 496 2.16 -32.41 -15.95
CA SER A 496 3.27 -31.44 -15.67
C SER A 496 4.57 -31.60 -16.50
N SER A 497 4.96 -30.57 -17.24
CA SER A 497 6.33 -30.29 -17.75
C SER A 497 6.44 -28.82 -18.24
N ALA A 498 7.62 -28.20 -18.19
CA ALA A 498 7.81 -26.74 -18.36
C ALA A 498 8.69 -26.33 -19.56
N GLU A 499 8.80 -25.02 -19.79
CA GLU A 499 9.45 -24.36 -20.94
C GLU A 499 10.92 -23.94 -20.68
N LYS A 500 11.54 -23.17 -21.60
CA LYS A 500 12.97 -22.78 -21.59
C LYS A 500 13.18 -21.26 -21.74
N GLN A 501 14.22 -20.74 -21.09
CA GLN A 501 14.64 -19.32 -21.11
C GLN A 501 15.73 -19.00 -22.16
N ALA A 502 16.08 -17.71 -22.27
CA ALA A 502 17.00 -17.13 -23.25
C ALA A 502 18.24 -16.45 -22.58
N ALA A 503 19.10 -15.81 -23.39
CA ALA A 503 20.50 -15.47 -23.07
C ALA A 503 20.74 -14.33 -22.03
N GLU A 504 21.97 -14.29 -21.51
CA GLU A 504 22.39 -13.56 -20.30
C GLU A 504 23.10 -12.20 -20.57
N GLU A 505 23.04 -11.28 -19.60
CA GLU A 505 23.88 -10.06 -19.49
C GLU A 505 25.18 -10.31 -18.67
N GLU A 506 26.05 -9.29 -18.52
CA GLU A 506 27.13 -9.31 -17.51
C GLU A 506 26.53 -9.41 -16.10
N THR A 507 26.44 -10.63 -15.59
CA THR A 507 26.04 -10.98 -14.23
C THR A 507 27.19 -10.69 -13.26
N LEU A 508 26.95 -9.79 -12.32
CA LEU A 508 27.81 -9.65 -11.15
C LEU A 508 27.59 -10.86 -10.22
N PRO A 509 28.60 -11.32 -9.47
CA PRO A 509 28.38 -12.31 -8.42
C PRO A 509 27.41 -11.72 -7.40
N GLN A 510 26.40 -12.52 -7.00
CA GLN A 510 25.46 -12.13 -5.96
C GLN A 510 26.20 -12.03 -4.62
N ILE A 511 26.38 -10.80 -4.13
CA ILE A 511 26.80 -10.55 -2.76
C ILE A 511 25.56 -10.52 -1.84
N PRO A 512 25.67 -10.96 -0.57
CA PRO A 512 24.63 -10.72 0.42
C PRO A 512 24.38 -9.21 0.59
N ILE A 513 23.12 -8.80 0.64
CA ILE A 513 22.77 -7.40 0.94
C ILE A 513 23.09 -7.14 2.41
N VAL A 514 24.15 -6.37 2.67
CA VAL A 514 24.57 -5.99 4.02
C VAL A 514 23.69 -4.85 4.53
N ILE A 515 22.87 -5.14 5.55
CA ILE A 515 22.01 -4.14 6.20
C ILE A 515 22.54 -3.84 7.61
N LYS A 516 22.73 -2.56 7.93
CA LYS A 516 23.21 -2.07 9.22
C LYS A 516 22.40 -0.86 9.70
N GLU A 517 22.19 -0.75 11.00
CA GLU A 517 21.65 0.45 11.66
C GLU A 517 22.57 1.68 11.44
N GLN A 518 23.89 1.46 11.36
CA GLN A 518 24.88 2.49 11.11
C GLN A 518 25.98 2.00 10.18
N TYR A 519 26.06 2.59 8.97
CA TYR A 519 27.11 2.26 7.97
C TYR A 519 28.41 3.03 8.17
N ARG A 520 28.41 4.16 8.90
CA ARG A 520 29.62 4.95 9.21
C ARG A 520 29.52 5.67 10.54
N SER A 521 30.67 5.80 11.20
CA SER A 521 30.85 6.60 12.42
C SER A 521 31.29 8.03 12.12
N HIS A 522 32.15 8.21 11.12
CA HIS A 522 32.80 9.48 10.76
C HIS A 522 32.86 9.63 9.23
N LYS A 523 33.16 10.84 8.76
CA LYS A 523 33.63 11.11 7.39
C LYS A 523 35.15 11.13 7.32
N ALA A 524 35.69 10.85 6.14
CA ALA A 524 37.13 10.96 5.88
C ALA A 524 37.67 12.39 6.15
N SER A 525 36.85 13.42 5.97
CA SER A 525 37.16 14.82 6.29
C SER A 525 37.23 15.16 7.79
N GLU A 526 36.66 14.34 8.65
CA GLU A 526 36.56 14.58 10.10
C GLU A 526 37.77 14.01 10.86
N LEU A 527 38.55 13.12 10.22
CA LEU A 527 39.73 12.47 10.82
C LEU A 527 41.01 13.31 10.64
N SER A 528 41.89 13.22 11.64
CA SER A 528 43.21 13.90 11.69
C SER A 528 44.20 13.10 12.55
N GLU A 529 45.41 13.61 12.77
CA GLU A 529 46.38 12.98 13.69
C GLU A 529 45.88 12.92 15.15
N ALA A 530 44.95 13.80 15.55
CA ALA A 530 44.26 13.71 16.84
C ALA A 530 43.26 12.54 16.92
N SER A 531 43.01 11.82 15.80
CA SER A 531 42.18 10.62 15.73
C SER A 531 42.96 9.32 15.91
N ILE A 532 44.29 9.36 16.05
CA ILE A 532 45.12 8.14 16.23
C ILE A 532 44.64 7.35 17.46
N SER A 533 44.62 6.03 17.34
CA SER A 533 44.06 5.07 18.30
C SER A 533 42.55 5.16 18.57
N GLN A 534 41.79 5.81 17.69
CA GLN A 534 40.33 5.71 17.68
C GLN A 534 39.89 4.55 16.77
N LYS A 535 39.04 3.65 17.28
CA LYS A 535 38.31 2.69 16.42
C LYS A 535 37.19 3.42 15.69
N VAL A 536 37.22 3.41 14.37
CA VAL A 536 36.26 4.11 13.50
C VAL A 536 35.74 3.20 12.40
N THR A 537 34.46 3.37 12.06
CA THR A 537 33.83 2.82 10.85
C THR A 537 33.71 3.94 9.79
N LEU A 538 34.20 3.69 8.59
CA LEU A 538 34.09 4.54 7.40
C LEU A 538 33.30 3.82 6.30
N ALA A 539 32.58 4.56 5.46
CA ALA A 539 31.92 4.02 4.27
C ALA A 539 32.07 4.96 3.08
N GLY A 540 32.28 4.39 1.89
CA GLY A 540 32.55 5.16 0.67
C GLY A 540 32.80 4.29 -0.56
N TRP A 541 33.32 4.94 -1.60
CA TRP A 541 33.66 4.32 -2.88
C TRP A 541 35.15 3.98 -2.95
N VAL A 542 35.47 2.76 -3.39
CA VAL A 542 36.83 2.36 -3.74
C VAL A 542 37.35 3.24 -4.88
N SER A 543 38.35 4.09 -4.62
CA SER A 543 38.98 4.93 -5.66
C SER A 543 40.18 4.24 -6.31
N SER A 544 40.90 3.38 -5.58
CA SER A 544 41.97 2.52 -6.08
C SER A 544 42.21 1.34 -5.12
N VAL A 545 42.82 0.28 -5.63
CA VAL A 545 43.31 -0.86 -4.83
C VAL A 545 44.76 -1.11 -5.25
N ARG A 546 45.65 -1.28 -4.26
CA ARG A 546 47.08 -1.49 -4.44
C ARG A 546 47.49 -2.76 -3.68
N ASP A 547 47.95 -3.75 -4.43
CA ASP A 547 48.35 -5.07 -3.92
C ASP A 547 49.87 -5.11 -3.67
N HIS A 548 50.26 -5.57 -2.48
CA HIS A 548 51.63 -5.79 -2.04
C HIS A 548 51.83 -7.22 -1.47
N GLY A 549 50.97 -8.17 -1.84
CA GLY A 549 51.07 -9.60 -1.50
C GLY A 549 50.55 -9.95 -0.11
N GLU A 550 51.21 -9.45 0.94
CA GLU A 550 50.80 -9.65 2.34
C GLU A 550 49.98 -8.49 2.91
N LEU A 551 49.97 -7.36 2.18
CA LEU A 551 49.19 -6.17 2.49
C LEU A 551 48.44 -5.70 1.24
N ILE A 552 47.22 -5.18 1.44
CA ILE A 552 46.49 -4.40 0.43
C ILE A 552 46.24 -3.00 0.99
N PHE A 553 46.40 -1.99 0.15
CA PHE A 553 45.96 -0.63 0.42
C PHE A 553 44.79 -0.27 -0.50
N ILE A 554 43.64 0.09 0.09
CA ILE A 554 42.47 0.61 -0.62
C ILE A 554 42.39 2.11 -0.38
N ASP A 555 42.31 2.90 -1.46
CA ASP A 555 42.03 4.33 -1.38
C ASP A 555 40.51 4.53 -1.30
N LEU A 556 39.96 4.76 -0.11
CA LEU A 556 38.52 4.94 0.10
C LEU A 556 38.13 6.41 0.00
N ARG A 557 37.25 6.78 -0.95
CA ARG A 557 36.71 8.13 -1.12
C ARG A 557 35.28 8.21 -0.60
N ASP A 558 34.98 9.10 0.34
CA ASP A 558 33.64 9.24 0.92
C ASP A 558 32.85 10.44 0.33
N SER A 559 31.70 10.78 0.94
CA SER A 559 30.86 11.92 0.55
C SER A 559 31.51 13.31 0.69
N SER A 560 32.62 13.45 1.44
CA SER A 560 33.38 14.71 1.49
C SER A 560 34.26 14.91 0.24
N HIS A 561 34.53 13.80 -0.48
CA HIS A 561 35.53 13.61 -1.53
C HIS A 561 36.99 13.54 -1.05
N GLU A 562 37.24 13.61 0.26
CA GLU A 562 38.54 13.23 0.82
C GLU A 562 38.79 11.73 0.60
N ILE A 563 40.06 11.36 0.41
CA ILE A 563 40.51 9.96 0.38
C ILE A 563 41.08 9.59 1.74
N PHE A 564 40.75 8.40 2.24
CA PHE A 564 41.39 7.76 3.39
C PHE A 564 42.06 6.47 2.93
N GLN A 565 43.28 6.20 3.39
CA GLN A 565 43.97 4.94 3.10
C GLN A 565 43.49 3.88 4.09
N VAL A 566 42.97 2.79 3.56
CA VAL A 566 42.51 1.61 4.28
C VAL A 566 43.52 0.51 4.05
N ARG A 567 44.09 -0.04 5.13
CA ARG A 567 45.09 -1.11 5.06
C ARG A 567 44.47 -2.43 5.54
N LEU A 568 44.70 -3.48 4.75
CA LEU A 568 44.31 -4.86 5.01
C LEU A 568 45.59 -5.71 5.09
N SER A 569 45.65 -6.67 6.01
CA SER A 569 46.74 -7.65 6.13
C SER A 569 46.22 -9.08 5.92
N ARG A 570 47.08 -10.00 5.48
CA ARG A 570 46.72 -11.42 5.33
C ARG A 570 46.40 -12.10 6.66
N GLU A 571 46.91 -11.54 7.77
CA GLU A 571 46.58 -11.95 9.14
C GLU A 571 45.13 -11.61 9.52
N SER A 572 44.65 -10.40 9.22
CA SER A 572 43.27 -9.98 9.48
C SER A 572 42.27 -10.50 8.45
N PHE A 573 42.70 -10.64 7.18
CA PHE A 573 41.85 -11.02 6.05
C PHE A 573 42.48 -12.16 5.24
N PRO A 574 42.23 -13.43 5.60
CA PRO A 574 42.72 -14.59 4.84
C PRO A 574 42.27 -14.62 3.36
N ASN A 575 41.22 -13.86 3.01
CA ASN A 575 40.71 -13.72 1.65
C ASN A 575 41.16 -12.43 0.92
N LEU A 576 42.34 -11.87 1.26
CA LEU A 576 42.97 -10.75 0.52
C LEU A 576 42.82 -10.90 -1.01
N ASP A 577 43.08 -12.09 -1.54
CA ASP A 577 43.11 -12.38 -2.98
C ASP A 577 41.74 -12.23 -3.67
N GLU A 578 40.65 -12.10 -2.91
CA GLU A 578 39.33 -11.66 -3.40
C GLU A 578 39.15 -10.15 -3.32
N LEU A 579 39.61 -9.53 -2.23
CA LEU A 579 39.53 -8.09 -2.00
C LEU A 579 40.39 -7.26 -2.98
N VAL A 580 41.50 -7.82 -3.51
CA VAL A 580 42.25 -7.23 -4.64
C VAL A 580 41.34 -6.95 -5.84
N LYS A 581 40.30 -7.78 -6.06
CA LYS A 581 39.44 -7.74 -7.26
C LYS A 581 38.35 -6.67 -7.19
N LEU A 582 38.28 -5.86 -6.12
CA LEU A 582 37.31 -4.78 -5.97
C LEU A 582 37.50 -3.70 -7.05
N LYS A 583 36.58 -3.67 -8.03
CA LYS A 583 36.55 -2.66 -9.10
C LYS A 583 36.33 -1.26 -8.48
N PRO A 584 36.94 -0.18 -9.04
CA PRO A 584 36.67 1.19 -8.62
C PRO A 584 35.18 1.53 -8.63
N GLU A 585 34.78 2.44 -7.74
CA GLU A 585 33.40 2.82 -7.42
C GLU A 585 32.53 1.71 -6.78
N SER A 586 33.08 0.53 -6.46
CA SER A 586 32.45 -0.40 -5.53
C SER A 586 32.30 0.27 -4.16
N VAL A 587 31.17 0.03 -3.48
CA VAL A 587 30.86 0.64 -2.19
C VAL A 587 31.20 -0.33 -1.08
N ILE A 588 32.04 0.11 -0.14
CA ILE A 588 32.44 -0.69 1.03
C ILE A 588 32.22 0.08 2.33
N THR A 589 31.97 -0.66 3.40
CA THR A 589 32.12 -0.21 4.79
C THR A 589 33.35 -0.89 5.37
N VAL A 590 34.15 -0.16 6.14
CA VAL A 590 35.34 -0.68 6.81
C VAL A 590 35.38 -0.18 8.25
N THR A 591 35.71 -1.05 9.19
CA THR A 591 35.95 -0.70 10.59
C THR A 591 37.39 -1.06 10.95
N GLY A 592 38.09 -0.17 11.64
CA GLY A 592 39.47 -0.38 12.06
C GLY A 592 39.96 0.67 13.06
N GLU A 593 41.23 0.62 13.43
CA GLU A 593 41.89 1.62 14.26
C GLU A 593 42.66 2.62 13.38
N VAL A 594 42.55 3.92 13.66
CA VAL A 594 43.36 4.93 12.96
C VAL A 594 44.79 4.88 13.48
N VAL A 595 45.74 4.58 12.60
CA VAL A 595 47.17 4.47 12.92
C VAL A 595 47.99 5.50 12.15
N GLN A 596 49.15 5.88 12.69
CA GLN A 596 50.13 6.69 11.96
C GLN A 596 50.88 5.81 10.96
N ARG A 597 51.08 6.31 9.74
CA ARG A 597 51.94 5.65 8.75
C ARG A 597 53.40 5.72 9.16
N LYS A 598 54.24 4.90 8.53
CA LYS A 598 55.70 5.10 8.56
C LYS A 598 56.04 6.40 7.82
N ALA A 599 57.11 7.08 8.24
CA ALA A 599 57.52 8.35 7.65
C ALA A 599 57.85 8.25 6.14
N ASP A 600 58.38 7.11 5.70
CA ASP A 600 58.68 6.83 4.30
C ASP A 600 57.42 6.63 3.43
N ASP A 601 56.28 6.28 4.05
CA ASP A 601 54.98 6.02 3.42
C ASP A 601 54.03 7.25 3.46
N TYR A 602 54.54 8.42 3.84
CA TYR A 602 53.77 9.67 3.90
C TYR A 602 53.43 10.20 2.50
N ASN A 603 52.14 10.47 2.27
CA ASN A 603 51.65 10.98 0.98
C ASN A 603 51.26 12.48 1.06
N PRO A 604 52.15 13.42 0.69
CA PRO A 604 51.88 14.85 0.80
C PRO A 604 50.80 15.37 -0.17
N ALA A 605 50.31 14.55 -1.10
CA ALA A 605 49.17 14.91 -1.95
C ALA A 605 47.80 14.64 -1.28
N LEU A 606 47.77 14.02 -0.10
CA LEU A 606 46.55 13.75 0.67
C LEU A 606 46.58 14.48 2.02
N ARG A 607 45.46 15.12 2.39
CA ARG A 607 45.26 15.73 3.73
C ARG A 607 45.39 14.70 4.86
N THR A 608 45.06 13.45 4.57
CA THR A 608 45.16 12.25 5.42
C THR A 608 46.48 11.50 5.25
N GLY A 609 47.48 12.12 4.59
CA GLY A 609 48.69 11.47 4.09
C GLY A 609 49.63 10.89 5.14
N THR A 610 49.49 11.27 6.41
CA THR A 610 50.28 10.77 7.56
C THR A 610 49.59 9.65 8.35
N ILE A 611 48.31 9.37 8.07
CA ILE A 611 47.48 8.39 8.80
C ILE A 611 46.81 7.37 7.85
N GLU A 612 46.53 6.18 8.36
CA GLU A 612 45.77 5.13 7.68
C GLU A 612 44.86 4.37 8.64
N LEU A 613 43.98 3.52 8.12
CA LEU A 613 43.11 2.64 8.91
C LEU A 613 43.70 1.23 8.93
N GLU A 614 44.12 0.73 10.09
CA GLU A 614 44.42 -0.68 10.28
C GLU A 614 43.07 -1.41 10.46
N THR A 615 42.66 -2.16 9.44
CA THR A 615 41.26 -2.62 9.32
C THR A 615 41.05 -3.94 10.06
N SER A 616 39.96 -4.04 10.82
CA SER A 616 39.51 -5.26 11.51
C SER A 616 38.27 -5.90 10.88
N GLU A 617 37.42 -5.10 10.21
CA GLU A 617 36.18 -5.55 9.57
C GLU A 617 36.02 -4.85 8.20
N LEU A 618 35.57 -5.58 7.17
CA LEU A 618 35.23 -5.02 5.86
C LEU A 618 33.96 -5.68 5.33
N ASP A 619 33.00 -4.86 4.90
CA ASP A 619 31.76 -5.28 4.26
C ASP A 619 31.67 -4.66 2.86
N ILE A 620 31.35 -5.49 1.86
CA ILE A 620 31.05 -5.02 0.52
C ILE A 620 29.54 -4.71 0.46
N LEU A 621 29.19 -3.42 0.35
CA LEU A 621 27.78 -3.00 0.26
C LEU A 621 27.24 -3.09 -1.16
N ASN A 622 28.08 -2.80 -2.16
CA ASN A 622 27.72 -2.90 -3.58
C ASN A 622 28.97 -3.11 -4.45
N LEU A 623 28.89 -4.00 -5.44
CA LEU A 623 29.94 -4.17 -6.45
C LEU A 623 29.69 -3.26 -7.66
N SER A 624 30.73 -2.57 -8.12
CA SER A 624 30.63 -1.82 -9.37
C SER A 624 30.67 -2.76 -10.58
N LYS A 625 29.81 -2.51 -11.58
CA LYS A 625 30.02 -3.03 -12.95
C LYS A 625 31.30 -2.41 -13.54
N THR A 626 31.76 -2.95 -14.67
CA THR A 626 32.89 -2.39 -15.41
C THR A 626 32.57 -0.94 -15.82
N LEU A 627 33.35 0.03 -15.33
CA LEU A 627 33.01 1.44 -15.52
C LEU A 627 33.06 1.86 -17.00
N PRO A 628 32.14 2.72 -17.47
CA PRO A 628 32.13 3.21 -18.85
C PRO A 628 33.32 4.14 -19.17
N PHE A 629 33.99 4.68 -18.13
CA PHE A 629 35.24 5.43 -18.21
C PHE A 629 35.93 5.50 -16.84
N GLU A 630 37.26 5.71 -16.86
CA GLU A 630 38.03 6.04 -15.65
C GLU A 630 37.69 7.46 -15.19
N ILE A 631 37.15 7.63 -13.98
CA ILE A 631 36.66 8.95 -13.48
C ILE A 631 37.77 10.01 -13.46
N LYS A 632 39.01 9.66 -13.08
CA LYS A 632 40.17 10.58 -13.10
C LYS A 632 40.55 11.04 -14.52
N ARG A 633 40.11 10.31 -15.55
CA ARG A 633 40.36 10.60 -16.99
C ARG A 633 39.06 10.74 -17.79
N ALA A 634 37.94 11.08 -17.15
CA ALA A 634 36.64 11.20 -17.81
C ALA A 634 36.71 12.14 -19.03
N HIS A 635 37.48 13.24 -18.95
CA HIS A 635 37.74 14.17 -20.05
C HIS A 635 38.33 13.56 -21.34
N LYS A 636 38.90 12.34 -21.30
CA LYS A 636 39.40 11.61 -22.48
C LYS A 636 38.34 10.73 -23.15
N SER A 637 37.16 10.62 -22.55
CA SER A 637 36.10 9.72 -22.97
C SER A 637 35.06 10.47 -23.80
N ASN A 638 34.37 9.73 -24.69
CA ASN A 638 33.34 10.31 -25.57
C ASN A 638 32.25 11.05 -24.75
N GLU A 639 31.89 12.24 -25.21
CA GLU A 639 30.98 13.15 -24.51
C GLU A 639 29.56 12.58 -24.33
N THR A 640 29.01 11.89 -25.33
CA THR A 640 27.71 11.21 -25.24
C THR A 640 27.71 10.14 -24.14
N VAL A 641 28.82 9.41 -23.98
CA VAL A 641 28.99 8.45 -22.87
C VAL A 641 29.08 9.17 -21.52
N ARG A 642 29.80 10.31 -21.44
CA ARG A 642 29.88 11.14 -20.23
C ARG A 642 28.54 11.75 -19.82
N PHE A 643 27.68 12.12 -20.77
CA PHE A 643 26.31 12.55 -20.49
C PHE A 643 25.42 11.39 -20.05
N LYS A 644 25.45 10.24 -20.74
CA LYS A 644 24.70 9.04 -20.31
C LYS A 644 25.03 8.61 -18.87
N TYR A 645 26.27 8.80 -18.44
CA TYR A 645 26.73 8.48 -17.08
C TYR A 645 27.17 9.73 -16.31
N LYS A 646 26.41 10.84 -16.42
CA LYS A 646 26.79 12.14 -15.84
C LYS A 646 27.01 12.11 -14.32
N TYR A 647 26.33 11.21 -13.61
CA TYR A 647 26.52 10.98 -12.18
C TYR A 647 27.90 10.41 -11.81
N LEU A 648 28.63 9.79 -12.75
CA LEU A 648 30.04 9.40 -12.61
C LEU A 648 30.98 10.54 -13.04
N ASP A 649 30.63 11.29 -14.09
CA ASP A 649 31.38 12.48 -14.53
C ASP A 649 31.41 13.56 -13.42
N HIS A 650 30.32 13.71 -12.65
CA HIS A 650 30.27 14.58 -11.46
C HIS A 650 31.13 14.09 -10.27
N ARG A 651 31.65 12.86 -10.29
CA ARG A 651 32.63 12.36 -9.30
C ARG A 651 34.08 12.72 -9.67
N ASN A 652 34.32 13.30 -10.85
CA ASN A 652 35.61 13.85 -11.23
C ASN A 652 35.87 15.18 -10.50
N ASP A 653 37.08 15.35 -9.96
CA ASP A 653 37.42 16.50 -9.11
C ASP A 653 37.42 17.84 -9.85
N ASP A 654 37.79 17.88 -11.13
CA ASP A 654 37.80 19.12 -11.92
C ASP A 654 36.36 19.53 -12.30
N VAL A 655 35.52 18.57 -12.67
CA VAL A 655 34.07 18.80 -12.92
C VAL A 655 33.39 19.29 -11.65
N ARG A 656 33.64 18.64 -10.50
CA ARG A 656 33.12 19.06 -9.19
C ARG A 656 33.64 20.45 -8.79
N ARG A 657 34.93 20.72 -8.96
CA ARG A 657 35.55 22.03 -8.66
C ARG A 657 34.96 23.12 -9.53
N ALA A 658 34.67 22.86 -10.80
CA ALA A 658 33.98 23.80 -11.70
C ALA A 658 32.56 24.11 -11.22
N ILE A 659 31.78 23.11 -10.80
CA ILE A 659 30.42 23.29 -10.26
C ILE A 659 30.46 24.13 -8.96
N ILE A 660 31.33 23.78 -8.01
CA ILE A 660 31.48 24.49 -6.73
C ILE A 660 31.98 25.93 -6.96
N ASN A 661 32.95 26.14 -7.85
CA ASN A 661 33.45 27.48 -8.16
C ASN A 661 32.39 28.32 -8.89
N ARG A 662 31.60 27.74 -9.80
CA ARG A 662 30.47 28.45 -10.43
C ARG A 662 29.45 28.91 -9.39
N HIS A 663 29.12 28.07 -8.40
CA HIS A 663 28.28 28.49 -7.27
C HIS A 663 28.92 29.65 -6.47
N LYS A 664 30.19 29.53 -6.08
CA LYS A 664 30.90 30.57 -5.30
C LYS A 664 30.98 31.91 -6.05
N VAL A 665 31.28 31.89 -7.35
CA VAL A 665 31.33 33.10 -8.19
C VAL A 665 29.94 33.71 -8.33
N ILE A 666 28.90 32.90 -8.58
CA ILE A 666 27.51 33.38 -8.65
C ILE A 666 27.06 33.99 -7.32
N LYS A 667 27.41 33.40 -6.17
CA LYS A 667 27.10 33.98 -4.87
C LYS A 667 27.84 35.31 -4.67
N LEU A 668 29.16 35.34 -4.88
CA LEU A 668 29.97 36.55 -4.73
C LEU A 668 29.49 37.69 -5.65
N MET A 669 29.08 37.38 -6.88
CA MET A 669 28.48 38.37 -7.78
C MET A 669 27.16 38.93 -7.25
N ARG A 670 26.31 38.09 -6.64
CA ARG A 670 25.06 38.54 -6.00
C ARG A 670 25.35 39.41 -4.78
N ASP A 671 26.22 38.94 -3.89
CA ASP A 671 26.62 39.64 -2.66
C ASP A 671 27.15 41.04 -2.98
N LEU A 672 28.11 41.15 -3.91
CA LEU A 672 28.71 42.42 -4.33
C LEU A 672 27.75 43.37 -5.08
N LEU A 673 26.68 42.85 -5.68
CA LEU A 673 25.68 43.67 -6.37
C LEU A 673 24.59 44.15 -5.41
N ASP A 674 24.18 43.31 -4.46
CA ASP A 674 23.29 43.67 -3.34
C ASP A 674 23.94 44.74 -2.44
N GLU A 675 25.23 44.58 -2.10
CA GLU A 675 26.05 45.61 -1.41
C GLU A 675 26.17 46.94 -2.18
N GLN A 676 25.84 46.96 -3.47
CA GLN A 676 25.81 48.16 -4.32
C GLN A 676 24.39 48.62 -4.66
N GLU A 677 23.37 48.07 -3.99
CA GLU A 677 21.93 48.36 -4.16
C GLU A 677 21.36 47.93 -5.54
N PHE A 678 21.94 46.95 -6.22
CA PHE A 678 21.39 46.38 -7.46
C PHE A 678 20.39 45.26 -7.15
N LEU A 679 19.16 45.39 -7.64
CA LEU A 679 18.13 44.37 -7.48
C LEU A 679 18.29 43.23 -8.51
N GLU A 680 18.24 41.97 -8.08
CA GLU A 680 18.16 40.84 -9.02
C GLU A 680 16.72 40.72 -9.56
N VAL A 681 16.57 40.81 -10.89
CA VAL A 681 15.26 40.85 -11.57
C VAL A 681 15.13 39.71 -12.58
N GLU A 682 14.12 38.84 -12.40
CA GLU A 682 13.81 37.81 -13.39
C GLU A 682 12.90 38.32 -14.50
N THR A 683 13.37 38.22 -15.75
CA THR A 683 12.60 38.55 -16.96
C THR A 683 11.84 37.32 -17.48
N PRO A 684 10.74 37.50 -18.24
CA PRO A 684 10.00 36.38 -18.85
C PRO A 684 10.88 35.43 -19.69
N ILE A 685 10.66 34.12 -19.52
CA ILE A 685 11.35 33.03 -20.25
C ILE A 685 10.56 32.59 -21.50
N LEU A 686 9.33 33.08 -21.69
CA LEU A 686 8.54 32.87 -22.90
C LEU A 686 8.22 34.23 -23.53
N THR A 687 8.78 34.47 -24.71
CA THR A 687 8.79 35.78 -25.39
C THR A 687 8.13 35.71 -26.76
N ALA A 688 7.98 36.86 -27.42
CA ALA A 688 7.90 36.88 -28.87
C ALA A 688 9.30 36.63 -29.45
N GLY A 689 9.36 36.17 -30.71
CA GLY A 689 10.61 36.04 -31.43
C GLY A 689 11.21 37.39 -31.84
N THR A 690 12.50 37.40 -32.17
CA THR A 690 13.21 38.56 -32.73
C THR A 690 13.87 38.19 -34.05
N ASP A 691 13.64 38.98 -35.10
CA ASP A 691 14.05 38.68 -36.50
C ASP A 691 15.58 38.69 -36.76
N GLU A 692 16.44 38.68 -35.73
CA GLU A 692 17.90 38.79 -35.82
C GLU A 692 18.62 37.43 -35.89
N GLY A 693 18.45 36.72 -37.01
CA GLY A 693 19.46 35.82 -37.61
C GLY A 693 19.80 34.48 -36.92
N ALA A 694 19.75 34.36 -35.59
CA ALA A 694 19.95 33.11 -34.86
C ALA A 694 18.62 32.34 -34.70
N ARG A 695 18.65 31.01 -34.80
CA ARG A 695 17.44 30.19 -34.65
C ARG A 695 16.91 30.24 -33.20
N GLU A 696 15.58 30.16 -33.08
CA GLU A 696 14.85 30.26 -31.82
C GLU A 696 14.17 28.94 -31.47
N PHE A 697 14.24 28.53 -30.20
CA PHE A 697 13.45 27.41 -29.71
C PHE A 697 11.97 27.80 -29.64
N ILE A 698 11.16 27.21 -30.52
CA ILE A 698 9.73 27.46 -30.65
C ILE A 698 8.95 26.66 -29.60
N VAL A 699 8.18 27.36 -28.76
CA VAL A 699 7.32 26.79 -27.72
C VAL A 699 5.84 26.98 -28.10
N PRO A 700 5.15 25.96 -28.64
CA PRO A 700 3.77 26.11 -29.13
C PRO A 700 2.77 26.35 -27.98
N THR A 701 1.81 27.26 -28.18
CA THR A 701 0.83 27.62 -27.13
C THR A 701 -0.56 27.02 -27.35
N ARG A 702 -1.07 26.31 -26.33
CA ARG A 702 -2.46 25.82 -26.30
C ARG A 702 -3.50 26.94 -26.21
N LYS A 703 -3.11 28.19 -25.88
CA LYS A 703 -4.04 29.33 -25.73
C LYS A 703 -4.50 29.91 -27.07
N LYS A 704 -3.74 29.71 -28.16
CA LYS A 704 -4.06 30.22 -29.50
C LYS A 704 -3.43 29.31 -30.55
N ALA A 705 -4.26 28.58 -31.28
CA ALA A 705 -3.82 27.71 -32.37
C ALA A 705 -3.05 28.52 -33.43
N GLY A 706 -1.99 27.92 -34.01
CA GLY A 706 -1.13 28.60 -34.98
C GLY A 706 -0.31 29.75 -34.38
N SER A 707 -0.05 29.75 -33.07
CA SER A 707 0.84 30.71 -32.41
C SER A 707 1.78 30.00 -31.43
N PHE A 708 2.93 30.62 -31.19
CA PHE A 708 4.01 30.10 -30.35
C PHE A 708 4.68 31.24 -29.59
N TYR A 709 5.39 30.88 -28.53
CA TYR A 709 6.40 31.71 -27.88
C TYR A 709 7.79 31.25 -28.33
N THR A 710 8.81 32.04 -28.03
CA THR A 710 10.22 31.64 -28.14
C THR A 710 10.89 31.65 -26.77
N LEU A 711 11.99 30.90 -26.63
CA LEU A 711 12.90 31.07 -25.49
C LEU A 711 13.87 32.24 -25.75
N PRO A 712 14.14 33.11 -24.76
CA PRO A 712 14.88 34.34 -25.00
C PRO A 712 16.35 34.10 -25.34
N GLN A 713 16.80 34.66 -26.46
CA GLN A 713 18.22 34.78 -26.80
C GLN A 713 18.93 35.83 -25.93
N ALA A 714 18.21 36.86 -25.47
CA ALA A 714 18.68 37.86 -24.51
C ALA A 714 17.50 38.49 -23.72
N PRO A 715 17.69 38.87 -22.44
CA PRO A 715 16.66 39.53 -21.62
C PRO A 715 16.53 41.05 -21.88
N GLN A 716 17.27 41.59 -22.85
CA GLN A 716 17.63 43.01 -22.91
C GLN A 716 16.42 43.96 -23.07
N GLN A 717 15.39 43.56 -23.82
CA GLN A 717 14.19 44.36 -24.02
C GLN A 717 13.44 44.61 -22.70
N PHE A 718 13.29 43.58 -21.86
CA PHE A 718 12.65 43.70 -20.54
C PHE A 718 13.49 44.54 -19.56
N LYS A 719 14.82 44.43 -19.63
CA LYS A 719 15.76 45.27 -18.87
C LYS A 719 15.61 46.76 -19.22
N GLN A 720 15.47 47.09 -20.50
CA GLN A 720 15.19 48.46 -20.94
C GLN A 720 13.82 48.96 -20.46
N ILE A 721 12.78 48.11 -20.44
CA ILE A 721 11.46 48.47 -19.88
C ILE A 721 11.56 48.75 -18.36
N LEU A 722 12.31 47.93 -17.61
CA LEU A 722 12.53 48.14 -16.17
C LEU A 722 13.23 49.48 -15.88
N MET A 723 14.27 49.81 -16.67
CA MET A 723 14.97 51.10 -16.60
C MET A 723 14.02 52.28 -16.83
N VAL A 724 13.14 52.20 -17.83
CA VAL A 724 12.12 53.24 -18.11
C VAL A 724 11.06 53.33 -17.01
N SER A 725 10.78 52.24 -16.29
CA SER A 725 9.88 52.23 -15.12
C SER A 725 10.54 52.70 -13.80
N GLY A 726 11.78 53.21 -13.83
CA GLY A 726 12.44 53.82 -12.68
C GLY A 726 13.36 52.89 -11.87
N TYR A 727 13.68 51.68 -12.36
CA TYR A 727 14.67 50.83 -11.72
C TYR A 727 16.10 51.25 -12.13
N GLU A 728 16.71 52.04 -11.25
CA GLU A 728 18.09 52.54 -11.22
C GLU A 728 19.17 51.51 -11.55
N LYS A 729 19.19 50.52 -10.66
CA LYS A 729 20.23 49.52 -10.47
C LYS A 729 19.57 48.14 -10.45
N TYR A 730 19.82 47.34 -11.47
CA TYR A 730 19.28 45.99 -11.57
C TYR A 730 20.26 45.05 -12.27
N PHE A 731 20.18 43.75 -11.97
CA PHE A 731 20.95 42.71 -12.64
C PHE A 731 20.14 41.43 -12.79
N GLN A 732 20.66 40.48 -13.58
CA GLN A 732 20.05 39.17 -13.75
C GLN A 732 21.08 38.19 -14.29
N ILE A 733 21.22 37.03 -13.66
CA ILE A 733 22.04 35.92 -14.15
C ILE A 733 21.19 35.09 -15.13
N ALA A 734 20.95 35.67 -16.31
CA ALA A 734 19.98 35.18 -17.27
C ALA A 734 20.37 33.83 -17.91
N ARG A 735 19.37 32.99 -18.18
CA ARG A 735 19.49 31.83 -19.08
C ARG A 735 19.12 32.28 -20.49
N CYS A 736 20.12 32.44 -21.35
CA CYS A 736 19.91 32.63 -22.78
C CYS A 736 19.81 31.26 -23.47
N PHE A 737 18.90 31.14 -24.43
CA PHE A 737 18.68 29.92 -25.21
C PHE A 737 18.80 30.26 -26.70
N ARG A 738 19.49 29.42 -27.47
CA ARG A 738 19.66 29.57 -28.92
C ARG A 738 19.67 28.20 -29.58
N ASP A 739 18.98 28.06 -30.71
CA ASP A 739 18.92 26.82 -31.49
C ASP A 739 20.09 26.78 -32.52
N GLU A 740 21.30 27.12 -32.06
CA GLU A 740 22.55 27.07 -32.83
C GLU A 740 23.19 25.69 -32.72
N ASP A 741 23.90 25.24 -33.77
CA ASP A 741 24.67 23.99 -33.74
C ASP A 741 25.74 24.04 -32.64
N SER A 742 25.72 23.03 -31.75
CA SER A 742 26.42 23.05 -30.46
C SER A 742 27.93 23.27 -30.58
N ARG A 743 28.44 24.34 -29.94
CA ARG A 743 29.88 24.56 -29.74
C ARG A 743 30.28 24.14 -28.34
N ALA A 744 31.45 23.51 -28.19
CA ALA A 744 31.95 22.95 -26.93
C ALA A 744 32.31 23.98 -25.83
N THR A 745 31.87 25.24 -25.99
CA THR A 745 32.10 26.37 -25.07
C THR A 745 30.82 26.91 -24.43
N ASP A 746 29.65 26.53 -24.94
CA ASP A 746 28.36 27.12 -24.51
C ASP A 746 27.77 26.39 -23.29
N SER A 747 26.90 27.08 -22.53
CA SER A 747 26.40 26.57 -21.24
C SER A 747 25.53 25.31 -21.45
N PRO A 748 25.77 24.20 -20.71
CA PRO A 748 25.23 22.87 -21.03
C PRO A 748 23.75 22.66 -20.60
N ASN A 749 22.89 23.63 -20.92
CA ASN A 749 21.47 23.65 -20.55
C ASN A 749 20.58 22.73 -21.43
N LEU A 750 21.16 22.01 -22.40
CA LEU A 750 20.47 21.26 -23.46
C LEU A 750 20.79 19.75 -23.47
N HIS A 751 21.55 19.25 -22.49
CA HIS A 751 22.04 17.86 -22.44
C HIS A 751 21.76 17.22 -21.07
N SER A 752 20.48 17.09 -20.74
CA SER A 752 19.93 16.42 -19.55
C SER A 752 18.82 15.46 -19.92
#